data_AF-A0A260ZD06-F1
#
_entry.id   AF-A0A260ZD06-F1
#
_cell.length_a   1.000
_cell.length_b   1.000
_cell.length_c   1.000
_cell.angle_alpha   90.00
_cell.angle_beta   90.00
_cell.angle_gamma   90.00
#
_symmetry.space_group_name_H-M   'P 1'
#
loop_
_entity.id
_entity.type
_entity.pdbx_description
1 polymer ?
#
loop_
_entity_poly.entity_id
_entity_poly.type
_entity_poly.pdbx_seq_one_letter_code
_entity_poly.pdbx_strand_id
1 'polypeptide(L)'
;MRNSLSVIAFFFTSFLLLASCYNVPPTGIPAVSEVDTMIRQCFQTACKEWMAECHWYCDSIKGAMSLKPSLLLKLSQRSFSVHAPCTSSTTHYIDYSFSNGVIKSSLPTIDSHCHKFIESLNTDLRDLNIIKKKIYSIRGDLMNCFDKTDVRLVPIGSAANLLLNNRSDLDLVFLPSNDSKHWKDFMKQFSGNSQFRNSFLKNTYKQLRSKRVGNVDYPYFNARIPIIRLFSKRKLQVDIQFGNIEPIRSSLFVRTCVEYDERVALLIHWLTNKFLESKILKSSDNLFSRYHVNMLVIHFLQAMPYPVLPDIISLSPWLSKNNDWNNAVKVLTRQGSLYVPSNSDVPNENSVGELVIQMIDYYSQIDFRKMGIDTRGRVFEKTYNCNATFQIVDDYFDVSSTCRVQESPQFLTRLFEKLKLAVKEENYEKLFHYYTPPKKPVLTISHYSCMLILRRLFSKMSLLQPPGAVRGMTKLDKEAFRLTVDLPVIEIEASDVGSVTRRVRLESFLIGHKLRPLKNTMDSEKEGKKYLVFNPEKVEQDTLREKIAALIKREIDDGQPISWTTLSKELTFDNWDTKSIFKAILPVGIEYSSYTQTGHIIHCNFADEVLPFRHIIAEVLLNKVKNCKTVVQKGNIITNVYRNLDLELLAGEENYETEIKESGLRFKMDFSKVYWNSRLSHEHERVAGLFNNQSIVYDACCGIGPFVLPATLKKKPRRVMANDLNPESVKWLKVNVALNKIKDDRIEIHNMDAKQFIKENIANDVIRLMKEESGSEDFDENKLESEIHVVMNLPAYAVNFLPAFRGALKNFETELKEINKKWKWNVYCYLFAKSQVDVPDEWYEEEARRMCDEKTKWDKSLVVNCHNVRTVSSRKEMFCVQLEIPFEYLLADPLPEEPEVPFEPEEVEEPSSLYVCPVSFPHNDSVLYNEKRVHEIGPDLACLEWLMECGSTSVRMSDGQIITRQREMREYIPHALAEKPSMENPPAIQTGDISYEKQWPNAPYTWIVDVDASDSAIANEGFTYLRDVRRIEKLKFNFCDYFGDEGLKFLAQGRPAQTLTDLEIVLNPCITDGAVYWLLKMKALRRAHFYFLPYVAHRQGFIRQLKIALPRCNVTFPEVDTIGFGYEDAKKTKRK
;
A
#
# COMPACT_ATOMS: atom_id res chain seq x y z
N MET A 1 -31.45 25.48 -21.15
CA MET A 1 -30.38 25.05 -22.05
C MET A 1 -29.40 26.21 -22.32
N ARG A 2 -28.29 26.32 -21.57
CA ARG A 2 -27.08 27.11 -21.93
C ARG A 2 -25.90 27.07 -20.92
N ASN A 3 -25.90 26.22 -19.88
CA ASN A 3 -24.83 26.20 -18.85
C ASN A 3 -24.03 24.88 -18.75
N SER A 4 -24.01 24.05 -19.80
CA SER A 4 -23.27 22.78 -19.78
C SER A 4 -21.99 22.77 -20.65
N LEU A 5 -21.57 23.92 -21.21
CA LEU A 5 -20.46 24.00 -22.18
C LEU A 5 -19.07 24.15 -21.54
N SER A 6 -18.95 24.70 -20.33
CA SER A 6 -17.65 24.93 -19.66
C SER A 6 -17.05 23.67 -19.01
N VAL A 7 -17.88 22.72 -18.59
CA VAL A 7 -17.42 21.43 -18.06
C VAL A 7 -16.98 20.50 -19.19
N ILE A 8 -17.69 20.54 -20.33
CA ILE A 8 -17.31 19.78 -21.53
C ILE A 8 -16.02 20.34 -22.14
N ALA A 9 -15.81 21.67 -22.13
CA ALA A 9 -14.57 22.28 -22.62
C ALA A 9 -13.34 21.94 -21.75
N PHE A 10 -13.49 21.77 -20.43
CA PHE A 10 -12.39 21.37 -19.55
C PHE A 10 -12.00 19.91 -19.73
N PHE A 11 -12.99 19.03 -19.97
CA PHE A 11 -12.73 17.63 -20.32
C PHE A 11 -12.13 17.49 -21.72
N PHE A 12 -12.63 18.23 -22.73
CA PHE A 12 -12.07 18.19 -24.09
C PHE A 12 -10.65 18.76 -24.17
N THR A 13 -10.34 19.83 -23.45
CA THR A 13 -8.98 20.41 -23.44
C THR A 13 -7.98 19.56 -22.66
N SER A 14 -8.42 18.87 -21.60
CA SER A 14 -7.59 17.89 -20.87
C SER A 14 -7.37 16.62 -21.68
N PHE A 15 -8.37 16.19 -22.47
CA PHE A 15 -8.28 15.03 -23.37
C PHE A 15 -7.37 15.31 -24.58
N LEU A 16 -7.43 16.51 -25.16
CA LEU A 16 -6.53 16.95 -26.25
C LEU A 16 -5.06 17.09 -25.81
N LEU A 17 -4.81 17.46 -24.54
CA LEU A 17 -3.46 17.53 -23.96
C LEU A 17 -2.86 16.16 -23.65
N LEU A 18 -3.69 15.13 -23.43
CA LEU A 18 -3.28 13.74 -23.28
C LEU A 18 -3.13 13.03 -24.63
N ALA A 19 -3.96 13.36 -25.61
CA ALA A 19 -3.93 12.76 -26.95
C ALA A 19 -2.73 13.20 -27.82
N SER A 20 -2.07 14.34 -27.54
CA SER A 20 -0.91 14.79 -28.32
C SER A 20 0.41 14.04 -28.02
N CYS A 21 0.40 13.07 -27.11
CA CYS A 21 1.57 12.27 -26.76
C CYS A 21 1.63 10.90 -27.46
N TYR A 22 0.58 10.47 -28.17
CA TYR A 22 0.55 9.18 -28.86
C TYR A 22 -0.24 9.27 -30.17
N ASN A 23 0.39 8.91 -31.29
CA ASN A 23 -0.24 8.92 -32.63
C ASN A 23 -1.39 7.91 -32.71
N VAL A 24 -2.64 8.38 -32.71
CA VAL A 24 -3.83 7.60 -33.09
C VAL A 24 -4.67 8.45 -34.08
N PRO A 25 -5.25 7.88 -35.15
CA PRO A 25 -5.95 8.64 -36.19
C PRO A 25 -7.29 9.22 -35.70
N PRO A 26 -7.82 10.26 -36.36
CA PRO A 26 -8.95 11.04 -35.84
C PRO A 26 -10.30 10.48 -36.33
N THR A 27 -10.98 9.68 -35.53
CA THR A 27 -12.43 9.42 -35.72
C THR A 27 -13.14 9.12 -34.40
N GLY A 28 -14.14 9.94 -34.04
CA GLY A 28 -15.24 9.59 -33.13
C GLY A 28 -14.98 9.68 -31.63
N ILE A 29 -15.98 10.16 -30.88
CA ILE A 29 -15.97 10.27 -29.42
C ILE A 29 -16.10 8.86 -28.80
N PRO A 30 -15.14 8.40 -27.97
CA PRO A 30 -15.20 7.08 -27.34
C PRO A 30 -16.03 7.09 -26.04
N ALA A 31 -16.60 5.94 -25.68
CA ALA A 31 -17.42 5.73 -24.48
C ALA A 31 -16.58 5.71 -23.18
N VAL A 32 -17.20 5.92 -22.02
CA VAL A 32 -16.54 5.98 -20.69
C VAL A 32 -15.70 4.72 -20.38
N SER A 33 -16.04 3.56 -20.94
CA SER A 33 -15.27 2.32 -20.83
C SER A 33 -13.90 2.39 -21.49
N GLU A 34 -13.74 3.11 -22.60
CA GLU A 34 -12.47 3.19 -23.35
C GLU A 34 -11.45 4.12 -22.67
N VAL A 35 -11.91 5.09 -21.86
CA VAL A 35 -11.04 5.93 -21.02
C VAL A 35 -10.47 5.13 -19.84
N ASP A 36 -11.24 4.21 -19.27
CA ASP A 36 -10.76 3.30 -18.22
C ASP A 36 -9.73 2.31 -18.78
N THR A 37 -9.97 1.78 -19.99
CA THR A 37 -9.01 0.92 -20.71
C THR A 37 -7.70 1.67 -21.02
N MET A 38 -7.76 2.95 -21.41
CA MET A 38 -6.55 3.77 -21.62
C MET A 38 -5.75 4.00 -20.32
N ILE A 39 -6.42 4.24 -19.20
CA ILE A 39 -5.76 4.40 -17.89
C ILE A 39 -5.09 3.09 -17.47
N ARG A 40 -5.74 1.94 -17.70
CA ARG A 40 -5.20 0.61 -17.43
C ARG A 40 -4.03 0.25 -18.34
N GLN A 41 -4.08 0.59 -19.62
CA GLN A 41 -2.96 0.40 -20.55
C GLN A 41 -1.74 1.27 -20.16
N CYS A 42 -1.95 2.51 -19.70
CA CYS A 42 -0.86 3.33 -19.16
C CYS A 42 -0.24 2.73 -17.88
N PHE A 43 -1.05 2.13 -17.01
CA PHE A 43 -0.58 1.48 -15.78
C PHE A 43 0.14 0.15 -16.04
N GLN A 44 -0.38 -0.66 -16.97
CA GLN A 44 0.23 -1.92 -17.43
C GLN A 44 1.56 -1.68 -18.16
N THR A 45 1.68 -0.61 -18.96
CA THR A 45 2.94 -0.26 -19.64
C THR A 45 4.02 0.15 -18.64
N ALA A 46 3.66 0.94 -17.62
CA ALA A 46 4.57 1.30 -16.53
C ALA A 46 5.03 0.08 -15.69
N CYS A 47 4.15 -0.91 -15.48
CA CYS A 47 4.49 -2.14 -14.77
C CYS A 47 5.32 -3.12 -15.62
N LYS A 48 5.05 -3.21 -16.94
CA LYS A 48 5.86 -3.99 -17.89
C LYS A 48 7.27 -3.44 -18.03
N GLU A 49 7.42 -2.12 -18.11
CA GLU A 49 8.74 -1.46 -18.14
C GLU A 49 9.51 -1.69 -16.83
N TRP A 50 8.82 -1.67 -15.68
CA TRP A 50 9.44 -1.98 -14.38
C TRP A 50 9.89 -3.45 -14.26
N MET A 51 9.09 -4.41 -14.73
CA MET A 51 9.41 -5.85 -14.69
C MET A 51 10.53 -6.25 -15.67
N ALA A 52 10.55 -5.70 -16.89
CA ALA A 52 11.64 -5.92 -17.84
C ALA A 52 12.97 -5.34 -17.34
N GLU A 53 12.93 -4.24 -16.58
CA GLU A 53 14.09 -3.62 -15.94
C GLU A 53 14.59 -4.39 -14.71
N CYS A 54 13.71 -5.03 -13.93
CA CYS A 54 14.09 -5.96 -12.87
C CYS A 54 14.82 -7.20 -13.41
N HIS A 55 14.35 -7.75 -14.54
CA HIS A 55 15.03 -8.87 -15.22
C HIS A 55 16.40 -8.46 -15.78
N TRP A 56 16.50 -7.27 -16.42
CA TRP A 56 17.77 -6.74 -16.92
C TRP A 56 18.79 -6.44 -15.80
N TYR A 57 18.33 -5.96 -14.64
CA TYR A 57 19.16 -5.75 -13.45
C TYR A 57 19.72 -7.07 -12.92
N CYS A 58 18.89 -8.12 -12.82
CA CYS A 58 19.34 -9.46 -12.44
C CYS A 58 20.38 -10.04 -13.42
N ASP A 59 20.25 -9.79 -14.71
CA ASP A 59 21.21 -10.27 -15.72
C ASP A 59 22.51 -9.45 -15.75
N SER A 60 22.46 -8.16 -15.42
CA SER A 60 23.64 -7.29 -15.32
C SER A 60 24.48 -7.57 -14.07
N ILE A 61 23.84 -7.95 -12.95
CA ILE A 61 24.51 -8.41 -11.72
C ILE A 61 25.27 -9.72 -11.98
N LYS A 62 24.67 -10.66 -12.74
CA LYS A 62 25.32 -11.92 -13.15
C LYS A 62 26.56 -11.70 -14.01
N GLY A 63 26.59 -10.64 -14.83
CA GLY A 63 27.76 -10.27 -15.65
C GLY A 63 28.93 -9.68 -14.88
N ALA A 64 28.71 -9.08 -13.70
CA ALA A 64 29.73 -8.37 -12.93
C ALA A 64 30.49 -9.28 -11.92
N MET A 65 30.03 -10.50 -11.66
CA MET A 65 30.60 -11.44 -10.68
C MET A 65 31.90 -12.16 -11.12
N SER A 66 32.69 -11.60 -12.06
CA SER A 66 33.91 -12.25 -12.58
C SER A 66 35.25 -11.70 -12.06
N LEU A 67 35.28 -10.85 -11.02
CA LEU A 67 36.53 -10.33 -10.45
C LEU A 67 36.75 -10.83 -9.00
N LYS A 68 37.93 -11.44 -8.80
CA LYS A 68 38.32 -12.30 -7.67
C LYS A 68 38.41 -11.63 -6.28
N PRO A 69 38.37 -12.43 -5.19
CA PRO A 69 38.31 -11.97 -3.80
C PRO A 69 39.70 -11.90 -3.14
N SER A 70 40.04 -10.77 -2.52
CA SER A 70 41.12 -10.69 -1.53
C SER A 70 41.00 -9.45 -0.65
N LEU A 71 40.15 -9.49 0.38
CA LEU A 71 40.27 -8.60 1.54
C LEU A 71 39.47 -9.13 2.74
N LEU A 72 39.66 -10.41 3.05
CA LEU A 72 39.21 -11.07 4.28
C LEU A 72 40.46 -11.35 5.13
N LEU A 73 40.90 -10.38 5.94
CA LEU A 73 41.78 -10.62 7.10
C LEU A 73 42.07 -9.31 7.84
N LYS A 74 41.31 -9.04 8.90
CA LYS A 74 41.77 -8.53 10.22
C LYS A 74 40.58 -8.16 11.12
N LEU A 75 40.16 -9.13 11.94
CA LEU A 75 39.38 -8.90 13.15
C LEU A 75 40.08 -9.62 14.30
N SER A 76 40.65 -8.86 15.23
CA SER A 76 40.69 -9.24 16.65
C SER A 76 41.00 -8.02 17.50
N GLN A 77 40.21 -7.82 18.55
CA GLN A 77 40.31 -6.82 19.63
C GLN A 77 39.84 -5.40 19.28
N ARG A 78 38.73 -4.97 19.92
CA ARG A 78 38.71 -3.79 20.80
C ARG A 78 37.35 -3.66 21.51
N SER A 79 37.42 -3.77 22.84
CA SER A 79 36.47 -3.28 23.84
C SER A 79 36.25 -1.76 23.72
N PHE A 80 35.19 -1.23 24.35
CA PHE A 80 34.91 0.19 24.57
C PHE A 80 36.19 1.05 24.53
N SER A 81 36.44 1.68 23.39
CA SER A 81 37.63 2.48 23.16
C SER A 81 37.23 3.67 22.31
N VAL A 82 37.76 4.83 22.69
CA VAL A 82 37.67 6.16 22.05
C VAL A 82 38.27 6.16 20.62
N HIS A 83 38.61 4.98 20.07
CA HIS A 83 39.37 4.78 18.84
C HIS A 83 38.84 3.55 18.06
N ALA A 84 37.77 3.72 17.30
CA ALA A 84 37.31 2.75 16.29
C ALA A 84 37.69 3.25 14.87
N PRO A 85 38.12 2.36 13.94
CA PRO A 85 38.67 2.77 12.66
C PRO A 85 37.58 3.16 11.64
N CYS A 86 37.82 4.23 10.90
CA CYS A 86 37.02 4.71 9.77
C CYS A 86 36.93 3.64 8.66
N THR A 87 35.78 3.54 7.99
CA THR A 87 35.55 2.61 6.85
C THR A 87 36.37 2.95 5.62
N SER A 88 36.98 4.13 5.59
CA SER A 88 37.94 4.55 4.59
C SER A 88 39.31 4.66 5.26
N SER A 89 40.37 4.18 4.62
CA SER A 89 41.75 4.23 5.10
C SER A 89 42.27 5.67 5.18
N THR A 90 41.71 6.49 6.07
CA THR A 90 42.10 7.86 6.33
C THR A 90 43.36 7.84 7.18
N THR A 91 44.46 8.33 6.63
CA THR A 91 45.73 8.51 7.36
C THR A 91 45.70 9.68 8.34
N HIS A 92 44.63 10.48 8.32
CA HIS A 92 44.46 11.69 9.12
C HIS A 92 43.52 11.44 10.30
N TYR A 93 44.05 11.52 11.52
CA TYR A 93 43.31 11.33 12.77
C TYR A 93 42.51 12.60 13.12
N ILE A 94 41.21 12.45 13.38
CA ILE A 94 40.32 13.52 13.86
C ILE A 94 39.93 13.23 15.32
N ASP A 95 40.08 14.22 16.20
CA ASP A 95 39.68 14.11 17.60
C ASP A 95 38.27 14.67 17.81
N TYR A 96 37.33 13.83 18.26
CA TYR A 96 35.95 14.21 18.57
C TYR A 96 35.72 14.54 20.05
N SER A 97 36.77 14.63 20.88
CA SER A 97 36.65 14.93 22.31
C SER A 97 35.90 16.23 22.59
N PHE A 98 36.15 17.27 21.79
CA PHE A 98 35.49 18.58 21.89
C PHE A 98 33.99 18.47 21.63
N SER A 99 33.60 17.95 20.45
CA SER A 99 32.19 17.80 20.09
C SER A 99 31.43 16.89 21.04
N ASN A 100 32.00 15.75 21.45
CA ASN A 100 31.37 14.85 22.41
C ASN A 100 31.17 15.50 23.79
N GLY A 101 32.12 16.32 24.24
CA GLY A 101 31.99 17.09 25.48
C GLY A 101 30.82 18.08 25.43
N VAL A 102 30.71 18.85 24.34
CA VAL A 102 29.64 19.85 24.14
C VAL A 102 28.28 19.19 23.97
N ILE A 103 28.20 18.09 23.22
CA ILE A 103 26.95 17.33 23.04
C ILE A 103 26.48 16.82 24.40
N LYS A 104 27.37 16.22 25.20
CA LYS A 104 27.01 15.70 26.53
C LYS A 104 26.47 16.77 27.47
N SER A 105 26.96 18.02 27.39
CA SER A 105 26.52 19.11 28.27
C SER A 105 25.27 19.85 27.78
N SER A 106 25.09 19.97 26.45
CA SER A 106 24.21 20.99 25.88
C SER A 106 23.24 20.47 24.81
N LEU A 107 23.12 19.15 24.64
CA LEU A 107 22.28 18.50 23.61
C LEU A 107 20.83 19.01 23.56
N PRO A 108 20.07 19.13 24.67
CA PRO A 108 18.68 19.61 24.60
C PRO A 108 18.56 21.01 24.00
N THR A 109 19.51 21.90 24.30
CA THR A 109 19.55 23.26 23.79
C THR A 109 19.92 23.28 22.30
N ILE A 110 20.91 22.47 21.92
CA ILE A 110 21.33 22.29 20.52
C ILE A 110 20.14 21.82 19.66
N ASP A 111 19.43 20.79 20.11
CA ASP A 111 18.30 20.22 19.39
C ASP A 111 17.11 21.19 19.33
N SER A 112 16.85 21.95 20.39
CA SER A 112 15.80 22.99 20.38
C SER A 112 16.05 24.05 19.30
N HIS A 113 17.29 24.55 19.20
CA HIS A 113 17.65 25.54 18.17
C HIS A 113 17.69 24.92 16.76
N CYS A 114 18.16 23.68 16.64
CA CYS A 114 18.08 22.92 15.39
C CYS A 114 16.62 22.77 14.92
N HIS A 115 15.69 22.51 15.83
CA HIS A 115 14.27 22.41 15.50
C HIS A 115 13.71 23.72 14.93
N LYS A 116 14.04 24.88 15.54
CA LYS A 116 13.64 26.21 15.02
C LYS A 116 14.19 26.50 13.62
N PHE A 117 15.42 26.08 13.34
CA PHE A 117 15.98 26.14 11.98
C PHE A 117 15.15 25.31 11.01
N ILE A 118 14.81 24.08 11.38
CA ILE A 118 14.02 23.16 10.56
C ILE A 118 12.60 23.72 10.32
N GLU A 119 11.95 24.32 11.31
CA GLU A 119 10.66 25.01 11.13
C GLU A 119 10.73 26.13 10.09
N SER A 120 11.79 26.93 10.15
CA SER A 120 12.05 28.02 9.20
C SER A 120 12.31 27.49 7.79
N LEU A 121 13.14 26.44 7.67
CA LEU A 121 13.40 25.74 6.42
C LEU A 121 12.12 25.15 5.82
N ASN A 122 11.28 24.52 6.64
CA ASN A 122 10.02 23.93 6.21
C ASN A 122 9.06 24.97 5.63
N THR A 123 9.08 26.19 6.14
CA THR A 123 8.31 27.31 5.57
C THR A 123 8.75 27.62 4.14
N ASP A 124 10.06 27.63 3.87
CA ASP A 124 10.62 27.82 2.52
C ASP A 124 10.39 26.62 1.58
N LEU A 125 10.17 25.41 2.11
CA LEU A 125 9.87 24.21 1.32
C LEU A 125 8.37 24.07 0.96
N ARG A 126 7.46 24.70 1.71
CA ARG A 126 6.00 24.57 1.49
C ARG A 126 5.51 25.08 0.13
N ASP A 127 6.25 25.99 -0.51
CA ASP A 127 5.91 26.57 -1.82
C ASP A 127 6.38 25.73 -3.03
N LEU A 128 7.04 24.59 -2.79
CA LEU A 128 7.65 23.77 -3.84
C LEU A 128 6.68 23.27 -4.90
N ASN A 129 5.39 23.12 -4.58
CA ASN A 129 4.38 22.71 -5.55
C ASN A 129 4.21 23.71 -6.70
N ILE A 130 4.37 24.99 -6.41
CA ILE A 130 4.35 26.05 -7.43
C ILE A 130 5.58 25.91 -8.33
N ILE A 131 6.74 25.63 -7.75
CA ILE A 131 8.00 25.48 -8.48
C ILE A 131 8.00 24.22 -9.32
N LYS A 132 7.53 23.08 -8.81
CA LYS A 132 7.36 21.84 -9.58
C LYS A 132 6.44 22.05 -10.80
N LYS A 133 5.31 22.75 -10.63
CA LYS A 133 4.42 23.15 -11.75
C LYS A 133 5.14 24.05 -12.77
N LYS A 134 5.92 25.04 -12.30
CA LYS A 134 6.73 25.90 -13.18
C LYS A 134 7.77 25.10 -13.96
N ILE A 135 8.50 24.20 -13.30
CA ILE A 135 9.52 23.32 -13.91
C ILE A 135 8.89 22.43 -14.98
N TYR A 136 7.78 21.76 -14.68
CA TYR A 136 7.07 20.91 -15.66
C TYR A 136 6.68 21.71 -16.90
N SER A 137 6.12 22.90 -16.70
CA SER A 137 5.66 23.73 -17.80
C SER A 137 6.81 24.34 -18.62
N ILE A 138 7.93 24.70 -17.98
CA ILE A 138 9.14 25.16 -18.67
C ILE A 138 9.75 24.03 -19.51
N ARG A 139 9.79 22.80 -18.98
CA ARG A 139 10.28 21.63 -19.74
C ARG A 139 9.44 21.38 -20.98
N GLY A 140 8.12 21.51 -20.90
CA GLY A 140 7.22 21.46 -22.06
C GLY A 140 7.54 22.55 -23.10
N ASP A 141 7.68 23.81 -22.67
CA ASP A 141 8.04 24.93 -23.56
C ASP A 141 9.39 24.69 -24.26
N LEU A 142 10.36 24.11 -23.56
CA LEU A 142 11.68 23.79 -24.11
C LEU A 142 11.62 22.59 -25.07
N MET A 143 10.89 21.52 -24.76
CA MET A 143 10.70 20.38 -25.67
C MET A 143 10.09 20.82 -27.01
N ASN A 144 9.15 21.76 -26.99
CA ASN A 144 8.54 22.35 -28.20
C ASN A 144 9.52 23.15 -29.09
N CYS A 145 10.74 23.40 -28.62
CA CYS A 145 11.80 24.04 -29.40
C CYS A 145 12.66 23.05 -30.18
N PHE A 146 12.55 21.74 -29.91
CA PHE A 146 13.39 20.71 -30.49
C PHE A 146 12.52 19.74 -31.30
N ASP A 147 12.58 19.82 -32.63
CA ASP A 147 11.69 19.10 -33.57
C ASP A 147 11.98 17.58 -33.71
N LYS A 148 12.75 16.97 -32.81
CA LYS A 148 13.19 15.56 -32.91
C LYS A 148 12.65 14.72 -31.74
N THR A 149 12.05 13.56 -32.08
CA THR A 149 11.47 12.60 -31.14
C THR A 149 12.47 11.95 -30.17
N ASP A 150 13.76 11.99 -30.50
CA ASP A 150 14.81 11.28 -29.72
C ASP A 150 15.58 12.21 -28.75
N VAL A 151 15.14 13.45 -28.58
CA VAL A 151 15.76 14.42 -27.68
C VAL A 151 15.23 14.25 -26.25
N ARG A 152 16.12 14.30 -25.25
CA ARG A 152 15.74 14.35 -23.83
C ARG A 152 16.28 15.60 -23.15
N LEU A 153 15.40 16.27 -22.40
CA LEU A 153 15.80 17.26 -21.41
C LEU A 153 15.77 16.58 -20.03
N VAL A 154 16.91 16.43 -19.37
CA VAL A 154 17.01 15.74 -18.08
C VAL A 154 17.22 16.78 -16.97
N PRO A 155 16.34 16.84 -15.94
CA PRO A 155 16.59 17.72 -14.81
C PRO A 155 17.74 17.17 -13.97
N ILE A 156 18.62 18.06 -13.52
CA ILE A 156 19.77 17.74 -12.67
C ILE A 156 19.81 18.70 -11.46
N GLY A 157 20.74 18.47 -10.54
CA GLY A 157 20.92 19.31 -9.35
C GLY A 157 19.70 19.25 -8.41
N SER A 158 19.41 20.38 -7.75
CA SER A 158 18.34 20.48 -6.74
C SER A 158 16.97 20.01 -7.24
N ALA A 159 16.68 20.13 -8.53
CA ALA A 159 15.40 19.71 -9.11
C ALA A 159 15.24 18.18 -9.23
N ALA A 160 16.34 17.43 -9.16
CA ALA A 160 16.35 15.98 -9.36
C ALA A 160 16.89 15.19 -8.16
N ASN A 161 17.53 15.84 -7.18
CA ASN A 161 18.15 15.18 -6.02
C ASN A 161 17.43 15.41 -4.68
N LEU A 162 16.16 15.81 -4.72
CA LEU A 162 15.29 16.07 -3.57
C LEU A 162 15.67 17.27 -2.68
N LEU A 163 16.64 18.09 -3.08
CA LEU A 163 17.08 19.28 -2.34
C LEU A 163 16.51 20.59 -2.92
N LEU A 164 15.36 20.53 -3.59
CA LEU A 164 14.71 21.67 -4.21
C LEU A 164 14.16 22.63 -3.14
N ASN A 165 14.38 23.93 -3.30
CA ASN A 165 13.77 24.96 -2.47
C ASN A 165 13.35 26.17 -3.31
N ASN A 166 12.72 27.15 -2.66
CA ASN A 166 12.21 28.36 -3.32
C ASN A 166 13.24 29.19 -4.08
N ARG A 167 14.53 28.97 -3.83
CA ARG A 167 15.64 29.75 -4.38
C ARG A 167 16.44 28.93 -5.39
N SER A 168 16.02 27.72 -5.72
CA SER A 168 16.72 26.85 -6.68
C SER A 168 16.47 27.29 -8.11
N ASP A 169 17.54 27.37 -8.88
CA ASP A 169 17.47 27.44 -10.34
C ASP A 169 17.07 26.07 -10.91
N LEU A 170 16.69 26.02 -12.18
CA LEU A 170 16.43 24.77 -12.90
C LEU A 170 17.62 24.43 -13.80
N ASP A 171 18.42 23.47 -13.37
CA ASP A 171 19.51 22.93 -14.18
C ASP A 171 19.00 21.76 -15.05
N LEU A 172 19.32 21.81 -16.35
CA LEU A 172 18.91 20.81 -17.34
C LEU A 172 20.12 20.33 -18.14
N VAL A 173 20.11 19.05 -18.52
CA VAL A 173 20.97 18.50 -19.56
C VAL A 173 20.13 18.20 -20.80
N PHE A 174 20.51 18.78 -21.93
CA PHE A 174 20.00 18.45 -23.25
C PHE A 174 20.78 17.27 -23.82
N LEU A 175 20.07 16.18 -24.12
CA LEU A 175 20.62 15.00 -24.76
C LEU A 175 20.06 14.90 -26.18
N PRO A 176 20.91 14.91 -27.21
CA PRO A 176 20.50 15.01 -28.62
C PRO A 176 19.94 13.72 -29.20
N SER A 177 20.17 12.58 -28.56
CA SER A 177 19.71 11.25 -28.98
C SER A 177 19.63 10.30 -27.80
N ASN A 178 18.77 9.29 -27.91
CA ASN A 178 18.71 8.15 -26.98
C ASN A 178 19.72 7.05 -27.31
N ASP A 179 20.27 7.07 -28.52
CA ASP A 179 21.28 6.13 -28.97
C ASP A 179 22.68 6.55 -28.50
N SER A 180 23.38 5.63 -27.83
CA SER A 180 24.70 5.86 -27.25
C SER A 180 25.78 6.16 -28.30
N LYS A 181 25.67 5.64 -29.52
CA LYS A 181 26.62 5.91 -30.60
C LYS A 181 26.41 7.32 -31.15
N HIS A 182 25.17 7.71 -31.43
CA HIS A 182 24.83 9.07 -31.86
C HIS A 182 25.16 10.13 -30.80
N TRP A 183 24.94 9.85 -29.51
CA TRP A 183 25.38 10.73 -28.43
C TRP A 183 26.91 10.89 -28.40
N LYS A 184 27.67 9.79 -28.52
CA LYS A 184 29.15 9.84 -28.59
C LYS A 184 29.63 10.65 -29.79
N ASP A 185 29.02 10.45 -30.96
CA ASP A 185 29.36 11.19 -32.18
C ASP A 185 29.05 12.68 -32.04
N PHE A 186 27.91 13.03 -31.43
CA PHE A 186 27.59 14.41 -31.09
C PHE A 186 28.62 14.99 -30.13
N MET A 187 28.97 14.30 -29.04
CA MET A 187 29.93 14.80 -28.05
C MET A 187 31.34 14.94 -28.64
N LYS A 188 31.74 14.04 -29.54
CA LYS A 188 33.00 14.16 -30.29
C LYS A 188 33.04 15.45 -31.11
N GLN A 189 31.95 15.78 -31.81
CA GLN A 189 31.84 17.03 -32.57
C GLN A 189 31.69 18.26 -31.67
N PHE A 190 30.86 18.19 -30.63
CA PHE A 190 30.56 19.31 -29.74
C PHE A 190 31.76 19.71 -28.87
N SER A 191 32.52 18.74 -28.36
CA SER A 191 33.73 18.99 -27.57
C SER A 191 34.94 19.30 -28.47
N GLY A 192 35.13 18.54 -29.55
CA GLY A 192 36.33 18.57 -30.39
C GLY A 192 36.31 19.52 -31.58
N ASN A 193 35.15 20.02 -32.03
CA ASN A 193 35.02 20.92 -33.18
C ASN A 193 34.35 22.25 -32.77
N SER A 194 35.15 23.30 -32.64
CA SER A 194 34.69 24.63 -32.23
C SER A 194 33.72 25.27 -33.22
N GLN A 195 33.87 25.02 -34.52
CA GLN A 195 32.95 25.53 -35.55
C GLN A 195 31.57 24.88 -35.42
N PHE A 196 31.52 23.55 -35.26
CA PHE A 196 30.28 22.81 -35.02
C PHE A 196 29.59 23.28 -33.74
N ARG A 197 30.32 23.33 -32.62
CA ARG A 197 29.80 23.78 -31.33
C ARG A 197 29.20 25.17 -31.40
N ASN A 198 29.92 26.13 -31.98
CA ASN A 198 29.47 27.52 -32.07
C ASN A 198 28.25 27.64 -32.99
N SER A 199 28.24 26.91 -34.10
CA SER A 199 27.08 26.85 -35.00
C SER A 199 25.85 26.26 -34.30
N PHE A 200 26.02 25.14 -33.58
CA PHE A 200 24.97 24.48 -32.83
C PHE A 200 24.38 25.41 -31.76
N LEU A 201 25.21 25.98 -30.87
CA LEU A 201 24.76 26.89 -29.81
C LEU A 201 24.06 28.13 -30.36
N LYS A 202 24.57 28.70 -31.47
CA LYS A 202 23.95 29.86 -32.14
C LYS A 202 22.59 29.51 -32.73
N ASN A 203 22.43 28.31 -33.29
CA ASN A 203 21.16 27.83 -33.82
C ASN A 203 20.17 27.55 -32.69
N THR A 204 20.59 26.88 -31.61
CA THR A 204 19.76 26.65 -30.42
C THR A 204 19.32 27.97 -29.79
N TYR A 205 20.21 28.95 -29.63
CA TYR A 205 19.85 30.30 -29.15
C TYR A 205 18.78 30.97 -30.03
N LYS A 206 18.93 30.91 -31.37
CA LYS A 206 17.94 31.45 -32.30
C LYS A 206 16.58 30.76 -32.17
N GLN A 207 16.56 29.43 -32.04
CA GLN A 207 15.33 28.64 -31.87
C GLN A 207 14.62 28.97 -30.55
N LEU A 208 15.34 29.01 -29.43
CA LEU A 208 14.77 29.36 -28.12
C LEU A 208 14.16 30.78 -28.14
N ARG A 209 14.83 31.73 -28.82
CA ARG A 209 14.29 33.08 -29.00
C ARG A 209 13.07 33.13 -29.92
N SER A 210 13.07 32.42 -31.04
CA SER A 210 11.94 32.43 -31.99
C SER A 210 10.67 31.85 -31.38
N LYS A 211 10.80 30.79 -30.57
CA LYS A 211 9.70 30.16 -29.83
C LYS A 211 9.29 30.91 -28.54
N ARG A 212 9.97 32.02 -28.22
CA ARG A 212 9.66 32.94 -27.11
C ARG A 212 9.60 32.23 -25.74
N VAL A 213 10.52 31.32 -25.42
CA VAL A 213 10.50 30.58 -24.12
C VAL A 213 10.87 31.44 -22.90
N GLY A 214 11.50 32.59 -23.12
CA GLY A 214 11.94 33.51 -22.08
C GLY A 214 12.96 34.51 -22.60
N ASN A 215 13.62 35.21 -21.68
CA ASN A 215 14.82 35.98 -22.01
C ASN A 215 16.01 35.02 -22.04
N VAL A 216 16.61 34.82 -23.21
CA VAL A 216 17.70 33.86 -23.41
C VAL A 216 18.99 34.63 -23.50
N ASP A 217 19.96 34.30 -22.64
CA ASP A 217 21.28 34.90 -22.68
C ASP A 217 22.03 34.45 -23.93
N TYR A 218 22.84 35.33 -24.50
CA TYR A 218 23.66 34.98 -25.66
C TYR A 218 24.71 33.93 -25.24
N PRO A 219 24.88 32.81 -25.97
CA PRO A 219 25.79 31.76 -25.56
C PRO A 219 27.24 32.24 -25.42
N TYR A 220 27.89 31.86 -24.33
CA TYR A 220 29.32 32.12 -24.13
C TYR A 220 30.15 30.98 -24.75
N PHE A 221 30.64 31.19 -25.98
CA PHE A 221 31.26 30.15 -26.81
C PHE A 221 32.59 29.60 -26.28
N ASN A 222 33.29 30.37 -25.43
CA ASN A 222 34.60 30.02 -24.88
C ASN A 222 34.52 29.42 -23.46
N ALA A 223 33.31 29.08 -22.98
CA ALA A 223 33.16 28.40 -21.69
C ALA A 223 33.71 26.96 -21.76
N ARG A 224 34.32 26.49 -20.66
CA ARG A 224 34.77 25.09 -20.55
C ARG A 224 33.61 24.08 -20.63
N ILE A 225 32.46 24.42 -20.03
CA ILE A 225 31.18 23.71 -20.22
C ILE A 225 30.22 24.73 -20.83
N PRO A 226 29.96 24.66 -22.15
CA PRO A 226 29.07 25.59 -22.82
C PRO A 226 27.63 25.39 -22.30
N ILE A 227 27.06 26.46 -21.72
CA ILE A 227 25.68 26.48 -21.23
C ILE A 227 24.87 27.55 -21.95
N ILE A 228 23.57 27.32 -22.07
CA ILE A 228 22.61 28.37 -22.42
C ILE A 228 21.78 28.66 -21.17
N ARG A 229 21.91 29.88 -20.65
CA ARG A 229 21.07 30.38 -19.57
C ARG A 229 19.88 31.13 -20.14
N LEU A 230 18.73 30.95 -19.52
CA LEU A 230 17.55 31.75 -19.81
C LEU A 230 16.74 32.04 -18.55
N PHE A 231 16.09 33.19 -18.54
CA PHE A 231 15.08 33.52 -17.56
C PHE A 231 13.71 33.28 -18.19
N SER A 232 13.04 32.22 -17.75
CA SER A 232 11.75 31.81 -18.29
C SER A 232 10.65 32.85 -18.03
N LYS A 233 9.60 32.84 -18.86
CA LYS A 233 8.38 33.64 -18.63
C LYS A 233 7.74 33.39 -17.26
N ARG A 234 7.98 32.22 -16.66
CA ARG A 234 7.45 31.82 -15.35
C ARG A 234 8.37 32.22 -14.17
N LYS A 235 9.32 33.13 -14.42
CA LYS A 235 10.23 33.73 -13.43
C LYS A 235 11.15 32.71 -12.75
N LEU A 236 11.60 31.71 -13.52
CA LEU A 236 12.60 30.74 -13.10
C LEU A 236 13.83 30.88 -13.99
N GLN A 237 15.01 30.93 -13.38
CA GLN A 237 16.28 30.84 -14.10
C GLN A 237 16.50 29.38 -14.49
N VAL A 238 16.90 29.16 -15.74
CA VAL A 238 17.10 27.84 -16.33
C VAL A 238 18.47 27.81 -16.98
N ASP A 239 19.29 26.83 -16.60
CA ASP A 239 20.63 26.63 -17.13
C ASP A 239 20.65 25.30 -17.90
N ILE A 240 20.92 25.35 -19.21
CA ILE A 240 20.91 24.19 -20.11
C ILE A 240 22.34 23.82 -20.48
N GLN A 241 22.77 22.64 -20.08
CA GLN A 241 24.01 21.99 -20.52
C GLN A 241 23.73 21.05 -21.70
N PHE A 242 24.74 20.76 -22.51
CA PHE A 242 24.58 19.93 -23.71
C PHE A 242 25.42 18.66 -23.63
N GLY A 243 24.74 17.51 -23.66
CA GLY A 243 25.32 16.18 -23.76
C GLY A 243 26.11 15.68 -22.55
N ASN A 244 26.21 16.45 -21.48
CA ASN A 244 27.04 16.16 -20.30
C ASN A 244 26.37 15.12 -19.37
N ILE A 245 27.00 13.96 -19.17
CA ILE A 245 26.43 12.84 -18.42
C ILE A 245 26.83 12.87 -16.95
N GLU A 246 27.97 13.45 -16.65
CA GLU A 246 28.59 13.54 -15.34
C GLU A 246 27.67 14.27 -14.32
N PRO A 247 26.99 15.38 -14.67
CA PRO A 247 25.98 16.01 -13.83
C PRO A 247 24.74 15.13 -13.55
N ILE A 248 24.38 14.23 -14.47
CA ILE A 248 23.24 13.31 -14.29
C ILE A 248 23.62 12.26 -13.24
N ARG A 249 24.81 11.66 -13.37
CA ARG A 249 25.30 10.65 -12.42
C ARG A 249 25.52 11.23 -11.02
N SER A 250 26.16 12.39 -10.92
CA SER A 250 26.36 13.07 -9.63
C SER A 250 25.03 13.50 -8.99
N SER A 251 24.03 13.94 -9.77
CA SER A 251 22.69 14.24 -9.23
C SER A 251 22.00 12.99 -8.70
N LEU A 252 22.15 11.85 -9.41
CA LEU A 252 21.63 10.57 -8.97
C LEU A 252 22.33 10.07 -7.69
N PHE A 253 23.64 10.25 -7.59
CA PHE A 253 24.40 9.92 -6.37
C PHE A 253 23.90 10.73 -5.16
N VAL A 254 23.76 12.05 -5.29
CA VAL A 254 23.23 12.89 -4.21
C VAL A 254 21.80 12.49 -3.84
N ARG A 255 20.94 12.22 -4.85
CA ARG A 255 19.58 11.72 -4.61
C ARG A 255 19.59 10.45 -3.78
N THR A 256 20.44 9.50 -4.16
CA THR A 256 20.58 8.19 -3.50
C THR A 256 21.02 8.37 -2.04
N CYS A 257 21.94 9.29 -1.76
CA CYS A 257 22.35 9.60 -0.39
C CYS A 257 21.21 10.22 0.44
N VAL A 258 20.42 11.12 -0.15
CA VAL A 258 19.28 11.76 0.53
C VAL A 258 18.15 10.78 0.81
N GLU A 259 17.90 9.83 -0.09
CA GLU A 259 16.89 8.79 0.10
C GLU A 259 17.35 7.71 1.09
N TYR A 260 18.67 7.50 1.25
CA TYR A 260 19.22 6.57 2.23
C TYR A 260 19.00 7.04 3.67
N ASP A 261 19.24 8.33 3.95
CA ASP A 261 19.06 8.89 5.30
C ASP A 261 18.57 10.35 5.25
N GLU A 262 17.45 10.62 5.91
CA GLU A 262 16.79 11.93 5.91
C GLU A 262 17.64 13.06 6.52
N ARG A 263 18.58 12.73 7.41
CA ARG A 263 19.49 13.70 8.06
C ARG A 263 20.44 14.33 7.04
N VAL A 264 20.73 13.64 5.94
CA VAL A 264 21.58 14.14 4.84
C VAL A 264 21.00 15.42 4.25
N ALA A 265 19.70 15.43 3.94
CA ALA A 265 19.05 16.62 3.37
C ALA A 265 19.04 17.80 4.34
N LEU A 266 18.77 17.53 5.62
CA LEU A 266 18.73 18.55 6.67
C LEU A 266 20.11 19.20 6.88
N LEU A 267 21.17 18.39 6.91
CA LEU A 267 22.55 18.88 7.03
C LEU A 267 23.01 19.65 5.79
N ILE A 268 22.64 19.20 4.58
CA ILE A 268 22.91 19.94 3.34
C ILE A 268 22.23 21.31 3.36
N HIS A 269 20.95 21.37 3.78
CA HIS A 269 20.24 22.64 3.89
C HIS A 269 20.86 23.56 4.95
N TRP A 270 21.27 23.01 6.10
CA TRP A 270 21.97 23.75 7.14
C TRP A 270 23.30 24.33 6.65
N LEU A 271 24.17 23.53 6.04
CA LEU A 271 25.47 24.02 5.58
C LEU A 271 25.33 25.00 4.40
N THR A 272 24.36 24.76 3.50
CA THR A 272 24.01 25.69 2.42
C THR A 272 23.62 27.05 2.97
N ASN A 273 22.83 27.07 4.05
CA ASN A 273 22.43 28.30 4.74
C ASN A 273 23.65 29.05 5.31
N LYS A 274 24.61 28.34 5.92
CA LYS A 274 25.84 28.97 6.45
C LYS A 274 26.79 29.50 5.37
N PHE A 275 26.88 28.82 4.22
CA PHE A 275 27.63 29.31 3.07
C PHE A 275 27.00 30.57 2.46
N LEU A 276 25.66 30.65 2.42
CA LEU A 276 24.92 31.84 1.99
C LEU A 276 25.13 33.02 2.95
N GLU A 277 25.01 32.77 4.26
CA GLU A 277 25.24 33.76 5.32
C GLU A 277 26.65 34.35 5.24
N SER A 278 27.64 33.50 4.92
CA SER A 278 29.05 33.88 4.78
C SER A 278 29.39 34.46 3.40
N LYS A 279 28.41 34.55 2.49
CA LYS A 279 28.56 35.08 1.12
C LYS A 279 29.61 34.36 0.27
N ILE A 280 29.83 33.06 0.52
CA ILE A 280 30.77 32.23 -0.26
C ILE A 280 30.08 31.28 -1.25
N LEU A 281 28.75 31.32 -1.35
CA LEU A 281 27.94 30.49 -2.27
C LEU A 281 27.45 31.27 -3.50
N LYS A 282 28.28 31.36 -4.54
CA LYS A 282 27.90 32.02 -5.81
C LYS A 282 28.78 31.57 -6.98
N SER A 283 28.37 30.51 -7.67
CA SER A 283 29.14 29.90 -8.76
C SER A 283 29.43 30.84 -9.93
N SER A 284 28.54 31.80 -10.23
CA SER A 284 28.75 32.82 -11.26
C SER A 284 29.96 33.73 -11.01
N ASP A 285 30.38 33.83 -9.75
CA ASP A 285 31.46 34.71 -9.29
C ASP A 285 32.73 33.90 -8.98
N ASN A 286 32.85 32.67 -9.52
CA ASN A 286 33.93 31.71 -9.24
C ASN A 286 34.06 31.31 -7.76
N LEU A 287 32.98 31.42 -6.98
CA LEU A 287 32.87 30.95 -5.59
C LEU A 287 32.22 29.55 -5.51
N PHE A 288 31.94 29.05 -4.30
CA PHE A 288 31.40 27.70 -4.13
C PHE A 288 30.01 27.56 -4.75
N SER A 289 29.74 26.38 -5.32
CA SER A 289 28.43 25.94 -5.80
C SER A 289 27.72 25.12 -4.71
N ARG A 290 26.41 24.91 -4.89
CA ARG A 290 25.65 23.99 -4.04
C ARG A 290 26.19 22.56 -4.11
N TYR A 291 26.76 22.17 -5.24
CA TYR A 291 27.38 20.86 -5.40
C TYR A 291 28.54 20.67 -4.41
N HIS A 292 29.40 21.68 -4.23
CA HIS A 292 30.49 21.59 -3.26
C HIS A 292 29.97 21.42 -1.82
N VAL A 293 28.85 22.06 -1.47
CA VAL A 293 28.21 21.89 -0.15
C VAL A 293 27.69 20.46 0.03
N ASN A 294 27.02 19.91 -0.99
CA ASN A 294 26.54 18.52 -0.96
C ASN A 294 27.71 17.55 -0.73
N MET A 295 28.83 17.75 -1.44
CA MET A 295 30.01 16.89 -1.32
C MET A 295 30.68 16.99 0.05
N LEU A 296 30.71 18.16 0.67
CA LEU A 296 31.21 18.31 2.05
C LEU A 296 30.34 17.49 3.03
N VAL A 297 29.01 17.64 2.98
CA VAL A 297 28.13 16.91 3.90
C VAL A 297 28.21 15.39 3.68
N ILE A 298 28.09 14.94 2.43
CA ILE A 298 28.15 13.50 2.11
C ILE A 298 29.50 12.92 2.49
N HIS A 299 30.61 13.63 2.20
CA HIS A 299 31.93 13.20 2.64
C HIS A 299 32.01 13.04 4.16
N PHE A 300 31.58 14.05 4.93
CA PHE A 300 31.61 13.99 6.39
C PHE A 300 30.83 12.78 6.94
N LEU A 301 29.61 12.57 6.45
CA LEU A 301 28.74 11.47 6.89
C LEU A 301 29.28 10.08 6.54
N GLN A 302 30.16 10.00 5.53
CA GLN A 302 30.89 8.77 5.19
C GLN A 302 32.25 8.64 5.90
N ALA A 303 32.87 9.74 6.32
CA ALA A 303 34.20 9.77 6.92
C ALA A 303 34.19 9.64 8.46
N MET A 304 33.05 9.90 9.10
CA MET A 304 32.95 9.83 10.57
C MET A 304 33.11 8.38 11.09
N PRO A 305 33.58 8.19 12.36
CA PRO A 305 33.92 6.87 12.88
C PRO A 305 32.77 5.85 12.88
N TYR A 306 31.55 6.33 13.11
CA TYR A 306 30.30 5.60 12.94
C TYR A 306 29.53 6.27 11.79
N PRO A 307 29.78 5.90 10.53
CA PRO A 307 29.24 6.62 9.39
C PRO A 307 27.71 6.54 9.36
N VAL A 308 27.07 7.69 9.10
CA VAL A 308 25.64 7.76 8.77
C VAL A 308 25.41 7.26 7.34
N LEU A 309 26.36 7.55 6.44
CA LEU A 309 26.34 7.09 5.06
C LEU A 309 27.48 6.08 4.84
N PRO A 310 27.22 4.87 4.31
CA PRO A 310 28.28 3.99 3.82
C PRO A 310 28.89 4.54 2.51
N ASP A 311 29.87 3.85 1.89
CA ASP A 311 30.33 4.19 0.53
C ASP A 311 29.20 3.88 -0.49
N ILE A 312 28.28 4.82 -0.66
CA ILE A 312 27.06 4.67 -1.46
C ILE A 312 27.38 4.35 -2.94
N ILE A 313 28.49 4.84 -3.48
CA ILE A 313 28.90 4.57 -4.87
C ILE A 313 29.29 3.10 -5.02
N SER A 314 29.94 2.50 -4.03
CA SER A 314 30.30 1.08 -4.04
C SER A 314 29.08 0.15 -3.92
N LEU A 315 28.03 0.58 -3.21
CA LEU A 315 26.86 -0.25 -2.89
C LEU A 315 25.78 -0.23 -3.97
N SER A 316 25.79 0.77 -4.86
CA SER A 316 24.70 0.99 -5.81
C SER A 316 25.17 0.73 -7.26
N PRO A 317 24.75 -0.37 -7.91
CA PRO A 317 25.17 -0.69 -9.27
C PRO A 317 24.84 0.39 -10.32
N TRP A 318 23.72 1.11 -10.15
CA TRP A 318 23.34 2.20 -11.05
C TRP A 318 24.24 3.44 -10.94
N LEU A 319 24.94 3.59 -9.82
CA LEU A 319 25.92 4.64 -9.56
C LEU A 319 27.30 4.29 -10.13
N SER A 320 27.50 3.08 -10.65
CA SER A 320 28.76 2.72 -11.31
C SER A 320 29.00 3.59 -12.55
N LYS A 321 30.21 4.13 -12.69
CA LYS A 321 30.64 4.86 -13.90
C LYS A 321 30.58 4.01 -15.17
N ASN A 322 30.63 2.68 -15.02
CA ASN A 322 30.58 1.72 -16.11
C ASN A 322 29.14 1.39 -16.55
N ASN A 323 28.12 1.77 -15.77
CA ASN A 323 26.72 1.58 -16.13
C ASN A 323 26.32 2.50 -17.30
N ASP A 324 25.40 2.04 -18.16
CA ASP A 324 24.86 2.85 -19.24
C ASP A 324 24.23 4.13 -18.68
N TRP A 325 24.63 5.26 -19.24
CA TRP A 325 24.10 6.56 -18.87
C TRP A 325 22.60 6.67 -19.12
N ASN A 326 22.05 5.90 -20.07
CA ASN A 326 20.61 5.79 -20.29
C ASN A 326 19.87 5.29 -19.04
N ASN A 327 20.45 4.32 -18.34
CA ASN A 327 19.89 3.81 -17.10
C ASN A 327 19.97 4.86 -15.99
N ALA A 328 21.09 5.59 -15.89
CA ALA A 328 21.20 6.70 -14.94
C ALA A 328 20.14 7.78 -15.20
N VAL A 329 19.82 8.09 -16.46
CA VAL A 329 18.72 8.99 -16.83
C VAL A 329 17.37 8.43 -16.40
N LYS A 330 17.06 7.19 -16.76
CA LYS A 330 15.80 6.52 -16.41
C LYS A 330 15.56 6.57 -14.90
N VAL A 331 16.55 6.13 -14.13
CA VAL A 331 16.51 6.07 -12.67
C VAL A 331 16.38 7.47 -12.06
N LEU A 332 17.16 8.46 -12.52
CA LEU A 332 17.08 9.83 -12.01
C LEU A 332 15.71 10.47 -12.28
N THR A 333 15.09 10.16 -13.42
CA THR A 333 13.79 10.73 -13.81
C THR A 333 12.56 9.94 -13.33
N ARG A 334 12.76 8.77 -12.70
CA ARG A 334 11.68 7.92 -12.17
C ARG A 334 10.98 8.56 -10.97
N GLN A 335 9.65 8.39 -10.88
CA GLN A 335 8.87 8.67 -9.66
C GLN A 335 8.90 7.44 -8.75
N GLY A 336 9.52 7.55 -7.57
CA GLY A 336 9.67 6.46 -6.59
C GLY A 336 11.00 6.54 -5.85
N SER A 337 11.06 5.99 -4.63
CA SER A 337 12.30 5.92 -3.84
C SER A 337 13.28 4.93 -4.47
N LEU A 338 14.57 5.25 -4.47
CA LEU A 338 15.62 4.29 -4.78
C LEU A 338 15.82 3.40 -3.56
N TYR A 339 15.81 2.09 -3.79
CA TYR A 339 16.19 1.13 -2.75
C TYR A 339 17.71 1.14 -2.62
N VAL A 340 18.23 1.31 -1.42
CA VAL A 340 19.68 1.25 -1.14
C VAL A 340 19.86 0.35 0.08
N PRO A 341 20.51 -0.81 -0.05
CA PRO A 341 20.69 -1.75 1.06
C PRO A 341 21.44 -1.10 2.23
N SER A 342 20.96 -1.34 3.45
CA SER A 342 21.62 -0.84 4.66
C SER A 342 22.75 -1.77 5.08
N ASN A 343 24.00 -1.37 4.82
CA ASN A 343 25.17 -2.22 5.10
C ASN A 343 25.85 -1.96 6.46
N SER A 344 25.26 -1.18 7.36
CA SER A 344 25.90 -0.90 8.67
C SER A 344 25.43 -1.87 9.76
N ASP A 345 26.36 -2.66 10.30
CA ASP A 345 26.16 -3.53 11.46
C ASP A 345 25.87 -2.78 12.78
N VAL A 346 26.09 -1.45 12.81
CA VAL A 346 25.76 -0.55 13.91
C VAL A 346 25.28 0.79 13.32
N PRO A 347 23.98 1.09 13.26
CA PRO A 347 23.50 2.34 12.69
C PRO A 347 23.91 3.53 13.57
N ASN A 348 24.30 4.63 12.93
CA ASN A 348 24.58 5.87 13.64
C ASN A 348 23.24 6.50 14.11
N GLU A 349 23.08 6.68 15.42
CA GLU A 349 21.84 7.18 16.06
C GLU A 349 21.86 8.70 16.36
N ASN A 350 22.90 9.43 15.94
CA ASN A 350 23.07 10.84 16.28
C ASN A 350 21.96 11.72 15.67
N SER A 351 21.49 12.70 16.45
CA SER A 351 20.56 13.73 15.99
C SER A 351 21.20 14.64 14.93
N VAL A 352 20.38 15.39 14.18
CA VAL A 352 20.88 16.41 13.24
C VAL A 352 21.69 17.48 13.97
N GLY A 353 21.29 17.85 15.19
CA GLY A 353 22.02 18.79 16.03
C GLY A 353 23.40 18.28 16.41
N GLU A 354 23.50 17.02 16.83
CA GLU A 354 24.77 16.35 17.14
C GLU A 354 25.70 16.30 15.93
N LEU A 355 25.16 15.91 14.77
CA LEU A 355 25.91 15.81 13.52
C LEU A 355 26.41 17.19 13.05
N VAL A 356 25.65 18.26 13.27
CA VAL A 356 26.12 19.64 13.01
C VAL A 356 27.35 19.96 13.86
N ILE A 357 27.32 19.68 15.17
CA ILE A 357 28.45 19.95 16.07
C ILE A 357 29.67 19.12 15.68
N GLN A 358 29.49 17.83 15.39
CA GLN A 358 30.56 16.94 14.95
C GLN A 358 31.14 17.37 13.59
N MET A 359 30.31 17.82 12.64
CA MET A 359 30.78 18.29 11.34
C MET A 359 31.63 19.57 11.45
N ILE A 360 31.26 20.48 12.34
CA ILE A 360 32.04 21.69 12.63
C ILE A 360 33.40 21.30 13.23
N ASP A 361 33.40 20.38 14.18
CA ASP A 361 34.62 19.90 14.82
C ASP A 361 35.54 19.20 13.82
N TYR A 362 34.98 18.32 12.98
CA TYR A 362 35.66 17.61 11.90
C TYR A 362 36.38 18.55 10.95
N TYR A 363 35.65 19.48 10.32
CA TYR A 363 36.23 20.36 9.32
C TYR A 363 37.14 21.45 9.89
N SER A 364 37.02 21.77 11.19
CA SER A 364 37.95 22.68 11.86
C SER A 364 39.37 22.10 12.04
N GLN A 365 39.52 20.78 11.94
CA GLN A 365 40.79 20.07 12.14
C GLN A 365 41.53 19.80 10.82
N ILE A 366 40.87 19.95 9.67
CA ILE A 366 41.46 19.69 8.35
C ILE A 366 42.20 20.93 7.83
N ASP A 367 43.50 20.79 7.57
CA ASP A 367 44.27 21.82 6.83
C ASP A 367 43.94 21.75 5.33
N PHE A 368 42.92 22.49 4.91
CA PHE A 368 42.45 22.54 3.52
C PHE A 368 43.53 22.96 2.50
N ARG A 369 44.68 23.51 2.94
CA ARG A 369 45.82 23.82 2.05
C ARG A 369 46.60 22.58 1.68
N LYS A 370 46.77 21.64 2.62
CA LYS A 370 47.57 20.42 2.46
C LYS A 370 46.74 19.18 2.14
N MET A 371 45.50 19.15 2.60
CA MET A 371 44.61 17.99 2.50
C MET A 371 43.53 18.20 1.43
N GLY A 372 43.13 17.10 0.79
CA GLY A 372 41.96 16.98 -0.08
C GLY A 372 40.98 15.93 0.45
N ILE A 373 39.77 15.93 -0.09
CA ILE A 373 38.72 14.95 0.23
C ILE A 373 38.16 14.30 -1.03
N ASP A 374 37.55 13.13 -0.88
CA ASP A 374 36.78 12.48 -1.96
C ASP A 374 35.33 12.17 -1.59
N THR A 375 34.56 11.76 -2.59
CA THR A 375 33.15 11.35 -2.46
C THR A 375 32.93 10.00 -1.78
N ARG A 376 33.98 9.36 -1.26
CA ARG A 376 33.93 8.06 -0.55
C ARG A 376 34.40 8.17 0.90
N GLY A 377 34.46 9.39 1.43
CA GLY A 377 34.82 9.63 2.83
C GLY A 377 36.32 9.53 3.11
N ARG A 378 37.21 9.60 2.10
CA ARG A 378 38.67 9.62 2.31
C ARG A 378 39.22 11.04 2.33
N VAL A 379 40.12 11.28 3.28
CA VAL A 379 40.98 12.46 3.38
C VAL A 379 42.39 12.06 2.94
N PHE A 380 43.01 12.83 2.06
CA PHE A 380 44.32 12.51 1.50
C PHE A 380 45.21 13.75 1.38
N GLU A 381 46.54 13.57 1.33
CA GLU A 381 47.49 14.65 1.11
C GLU A 381 47.55 15.02 -0.38
N LYS A 382 47.58 16.32 -0.69
CA LYS A 382 47.60 16.79 -2.09
C LYS A 382 48.89 16.39 -2.79
N THR A 383 48.76 15.88 -4.02
CA THR A 383 49.88 15.46 -4.89
C THR A 383 50.72 16.61 -5.43
N TYR A 384 50.22 17.85 -5.36
CA TYR A 384 50.92 19.07 -5.75
C TYR A 384 50.52 20.18 -4.78
N ASN A 385 51.50 21.00 -4.38
CA ASN A 385 51.32 22.07 -3.39
C ASN A 385 50.59 23.29 -4.01
N CYS A 386 49.36 23.09 -4.49
CA CYS A 386 48.49 24.17 -4.94
C CYS A 386 47.80 24.78 -3.72
N ASN A 387 48.45 25.77 -3.11
CA ASN A 387 47.93 26.48 -1.94
C ASN A 387 46.66 27.30 -2.26
N ALA A 388 46.35 27.52 -3.54
CA ALA A 388 45.26 28.38 -3.98
C ALA A 388 43.89 27.68 -4.03
N THR A 389 43.81 26.35 -4.12
CA THR A 389 42.53 25.64 -4.25
C THR A 389 42.40 24.42 -3.36
N PHE A 390 41.21 24.19 -2.81
CA PHE A 390 40.84 22.98 -2.08
C PHE A 390 40.54 21.86 -3.08
N GLN A 391 41.04 20.65 -2.78
CA GLN A 391 40.92 19.50 -3.68
C GLN A 391 39.74 18.63 -3.26
N ILE A 392 38.72 18.54 -4.13
CA ILE A 392 37.58 17.62 -3.99
C ILE A 392 37.59 16.69 -5.19
N VAL A 393 37.82 15.40 -4.95
CA VAL A 393 37.85 14.35 -5.99
C VAL A 393 36.50 13.63 -6.02
N ASP A 394 35.98 13.42 -7.22
CA ASP A 394 34.67 12.82 -7.46
C ASP A 394 34.79 11.74 -8.53
N ASP A 395 34.14 10.60 -8.32
CA ASP A 395 34.25 9.44 -9.20
C ASP A 395 33.70 9.65 -10.63
N TYR A 396 32.84 10.65 -10.83
CA TYR A 396 32.20 10.91 -12.13
C TYR A 396 32.94 11.92 -12.98
N PHE A 397 33.78 12.77 -12.39
CA PHE A 397 34.51 13.80 -13.10
C PHE A 397 35.95 13.37 -13.34
N ASP A 398 36.61 13.94 -14.37
CA ASP A 398 38.03 13.70 -14.63
C ASP A 398 38.88 13.88 -13.37
N VAL A 399 40.02 13.18 -13.29
CA VAL A 399 40.94 13.09 -12.12
C VAL A 399 41.42 14.46 -11.58
N SER A 400 41.13 15.56 -12.26
CA SER A 400 41.32 16.93 -11.75
C SER A 400 40.30 17.30 -10.65
N SER A 401 40.71 18.14 -9.69
CA SER A 401 39.79 18.66 -8.67
C SER A 401 38.49 19.23 -9.26
N THR A 402 37.35 18.81 -8.70
CA THR A 402 36.03 19.39 -9.01
C THR A 402 35.91 20.82 -8.49
N CYS A 403 36.55 21.14 -7.36
CA CYS A 403 36.63 22.48 -6.83
C CYS A 403 37.78 23.27 -7.46
N ARG A 404 37.46 24.43 -8.04
CA ARG A 404 38.41 25.37 -8.68
C ARG A 404 38.35 26.79 -8.13
N VAL A 405 37.62 26.96 -7.03
CA VAL A 405 37.45 28.24 -6.34
C VAL A 405 38.81 28.68 -5.82
N GLN A 406 39.29 29.83 -6.28
CA GLN A 406 40.53 30.42 -5.77
C GLN A 406 40.35 30.81 -4.30
N GLU A 407 41.40 30.66 -3.49
CA GLU A 407 41.40 30.89 -2.05
C GLU A 407 40.35 30.04 -1.28
N SER A 408 39.89 28.93 -1.87
CA SER A 408 38.93 28.03 -1.20
C SER A 408 39.39 27.49 0.15
N PRO A 409 40.69 27.15 0.37
CA PRO A 409 41.16 26.76 1.69
C PRO A 409 40.90 27.83 2.76
N GLN A 410 41.22 29.10 2.46
CA GLN A 410 41.05 30.23 3.37
C GLN A 410 39.57 30.48 3.71
N PHE A 411 38.67 30.35 2.73
CA PHE A 411 37.24 30.51 2.97
C PHE A 411 36.67 29.43 3.90
N LEU A 412 37.03 28.15 3.67
CA LEU A 412 36.56 27.04 4.49
C LEU A 412 37.14 27.09 5.91
N THR A 413 38.45 27.36 6.05
CA THR A 413 39.09 27.52 7.37
C THR A 413 38.39 28.61 8.18
N ARG A 414 38.22 29.82 7.61
CA ARG A 414 37.55 30.93 8.31
C ARG A 414 36.10 30.60 8.69
N LEU A 415 35.37 29.88 7.84
CA LEU A 415 33.99 29.49 8.13
C LEU A 415 33.93 28.54 9.33
N PHE A 416 34.67 27.43 9.29
CA PHE A 416 34.59 26.41 10.33
C PHE A 416 35.24 26.87 11.65
N GLU A 417 36.26 27.73 11.63
CA GLU A 417 36.78 28.39 12.83
C GLU A 417 35.72 29.28 13.49
N LYS A 418 35.01 30.10 12.69
CA LYS A 418 33.93 30.96 13.19
C LYS A 418 32.77 30.16 13.77
N LEU A 419 32.41 29.04 13.12
CA LEU A 419 31.36 28.15 13.62
C LEU A 419 31.80 27.44 14.92
N LYS A 420 33.04 26.96 15.00
CA LYS A 420 33.58 26.35 16.21
C LYS A 420 33.64 27.34 17.38
N LEU A 421 33.97 28.60 17.11
CA LEU A 421 33.92 29.66 18.11
C LEU A 421 32.49 29.86 18.65
N ALA A 422 31.49 29.90 17.77
CA ALA A 422 30.08 30.01 18.19
C ALA A 422 29.63 28.82 19.06
N VAL A 423 30.13 27.61 18.79
CA VAL A 423 29.89 26.43 19.63
C VAL A 423 30.55 26.59 21.00
N LYS A 424 31.79 27.10 21.07
CA LYS A 424 32.50 27.36 22.33
C LYS A 424 31.83 28.43 23.20
N GLU A 425 31.20 29.42 22.56
CA GLU A 425 30.44 30.49 23.22
C GLU A 425 28.98 30.08 23.54
N GLU A 426 28.60 28.82 23.29
CA GLU A 426 27.22 28.31 23.41
C GLU A 426 26.17 29.13 22.64
N ASN A 427 26.59 29.81 21.58
CA ASN A 427 25.72 30.67 20.77
C ASN A 427 24.99 29.86 19.69
N TYR A 428 24.11 28.95 20.14
CA TYR A 428 23.34 28.07 19.25
C TYR A 428 22.29 28.80 18.42
N GLU A 429 21.84 29.99 18.87
CA GLU A 429 20.98 30.86 18.08
C GLU A 429 21.66 31.28 16.78
N LYS A 430 22.89 31.81 16.86
CA LYS A 430 23.69 32.15 15.67
C LYS A 430 24.02 30.92 14.83
N LEU A 431 24.25 29.78 15.48
CA LEU A 431 24.57 28.52 14.81
C LEU A 431 23.41 28.01 13.93
N PHE A 432 22.18 28.11 14.42
CA PHE A 432 20.97 27.64 13.74
C PHE A 432 20.12 28.77 13.16
N HIS A 433 20.65 30.00 13.11
CA HIS A 433 19.98 31.13 12.46
C HIS A 433 19.73 30.84 10.97
N TYR A 434 18.48 31.03 10.54
CA TYR A 434 18.05 30.88 9.15
C TYR A 434 18.25 32.17 8.36
N TYR A 435 19.22 32.18 7.44
CA TYR A 435 19.61 33.37 6.68
C TYR A 435 18.64 33.65 5.53
N THR A 436 18.06 34.84 5.55
CA THR A 436 17.20 35.36 4.50
C THR A 436 17.94 36.44 3.70
N PRO A 437 18.44 36.14 2.49
CA PRO A 437 19.04 37.14 1.62
C PRO A 437 17.98 38.15 1.14
N PRO A 438 18.38 39.37 0.73
CA PRO A 438 17.47 40.37 0.21
C PRO A 438 16.68 39.84 -0.99
N LYS A 439 15.35 40.03 -0.97
CA LYS A 439 14.40 39.48 -1.95
C LYS A 439 14.73 39.96 -3.38
N LYS A 440 14.86 39.03 -4.34
CA LYS A 440 14.61 39.34 -5.77
C LYS A 440 13.11 39.65 -5.93
N PRO A 441 12.71 40.60 -6.78
CA PRO A 441 11.33 41.10 -6.81
C PRO A 441 10.42 40.09 -7.51
N VAL A 442 9.59 39.37 -6.75
CA VAL A 442 8.41 38.69 -7.30
C VAL A 442 7.22 38.83 -6.34
N LEU A 443 6.15 39.36 -6.92
CA LEU A 443 4.82 39.61 -6.36
C LEU A 443 4.18 38.41 -5.67
N THR A 444 3.60 38.70 -4.51
CA THR A 444 2.66 37.90 -3.72
C THR A 444 1.43 37.50 -4.53
N ILE A 445 1.02 36.23 -4.43
CA ILE A 445 -0.34 35.78 -4.80
C ILE A 445 -0.85 34.84 -3.70
N SER A 446 -2.08 35.11 -3.25
CA SER A 446 -2.82 34.33 -2.26
C SER A 446 -3.54 33.13 -2.87
N HIS A 447 -3.58 32.04 -2.10
CA HIS A 447 -4.62 30.99 -1.97
C HIS A 447 -5.23 30.34 -3.23
N TYR A 448 -5.00 29.03 -3.46
CA TYR A 448 -5.85 27.90 -3.03
C TYR A 448 -5.34 26.55 -3.62
N SER A 449 -5.37 25.52 -2.77
CA SER A 449 -5.43 24.05 -2.97
C SER A 449 -4.50 23.33 -3.98
N CYS A 450 -3.58 22.51 -3.44
CA CYS A 450 -3.45 21.06 -3.66
C CYS A 450 -2.25 20.51 -2.87
N MET A 451 -2.47 19.45 -2.07
CA MET A 451 -1.53 18.86 -1.12
C MET A 451 -1.53 17.33 -1.20
N LEU A 452 -0.38 16.76 -1.55
CA LEU A 452 0.09 15.43 -1.20
C LEU A 452 1.62 15.64 -1.09
N ILE A 453 2.25 15.78 0.09
CA ILE A 453 2.68 14.65 0.93
C ILE A 453 3.05 15.10 2.37
N LEU A 454 3.07 16.38 2.74
CA LEU A 454 3.63 16.82 4.05
C LEU A 454 2.65 17.55 4.99
N ARG A 455 1.35 17.21 4.95
CA ARG A 455 0.36 17.76 5.90
C ARG A 455 0.11 16.89 7.13
N ARG A 456 0.75 15.72 7.26
CA ARG A 456 0.54 14.81 8.40
C ARG A 456 1.22 15.26 9.70
N LEU A 457 2.22 16.16 9.64
CA LEU A 457 2.97 16.53 10.84
C LEU A 457 2.59 17.88 11.48
N PHE A 458 1.99 18.83 10.75
CA PHE A 458 1.67 20.15 11.33
C PHE A 458 0.36 20.74 10.77
N SER A 459 -0.77 20.20 11.24
CA SER A 459 -2.02 20.94 11.25
C SER A 459 -1.95 21.95 12.39
N LYS A 460 -2.11 23.26 12.14
CA LYS A 460 -2.80 24.07 13.15
C LYS A 460 -4.14 23.35 13.38
N MET A 461 -4.42 22.95 14.62
CA MET A 461 -5.69 22.31 14.95
C MET A 461 -6.79 23.27 14.50
N SER A 462 -7.66 22.80 13.61
CA SER A 462 -8.81 23.59 13.20
C SER A 462 -9.71 23.78 14.41
N LEU A 463 -10.20 25.00 14.65
CA LEU A 463 -11.07 25.36 15.77
C LEU A 463 -12.42 24.64 15.71
N LEU A 464 -12.79 24.15 14.52
CA LEU A 464 -14.03 23.43 14.24
C LEU A 464 -13.76 21.93 14.00
N GLN A 465 -13.03 21.31 14.92
CA GLN A 465 -12.84 19.86 14.98
C GLN A 465 -13.23 19.33 16.36
N PRO A 466 -13.63 18.05 16.46
CA PRO A 466 -13.85 17.45 17.77
C PRO A 466 -12.60 17.58 18.67
N PRO A 467 -12.78 17.64 20.00
CA PRO A 467 -11.67 17.79 20.95
C PRO A 467 -10.56 16.76 20.75
N GLY A 468 -9.30 17.18 20.86
CA GLY A 468 -8.15 16.26 20.77
C GLY A 468 -8.14 15.18 21.86
N ALA A 469 -8.81 15.43 22.99
CA ALA A 469 -8.95 14.50 24.11
C ALA A 469 -9.70 13.21 23.76
N VAL A 470 -10.51 13.20 22.69
CA VAL A 470 -11.22 11.99 22.24
C VAL A 470 -10.30 11.03 21.45
N ARG A 471 -9.04 11.40 21.22
CA ARG A 471 -8.06 10.58 20.48
C ARG A 471 -7.77 9.29 21.23
N GLY A 472 -7.84 8.17 20.52
CA GLY A 472 -7.63 6.84 21.10
C GLY A 472 -8.82 6.33 21.91
N MET A 473 -9.97 7.02 21.89
CA MET A 473 -11.18 6.58 22.60
C MET A 473 -11.64 5.20 22.07
N THR A 474 -11.92 4.28 22.97
CA THR A 474 -12.33 2.89 22.66
C THR A 474 -13.78 2.58 23.07
N LYS A 475 -14.38 3.42 23.91
CA LYS A 475 -15.80 3.39 24.28
C LYS A 475 -16.40 4.76 24.05
N LEU A 476 -17.58 4.84 23.45
CA LEU A 476 -18.17 6.14 23.12
C LEU A 476 -18.59 6.90 24.38
N ASP A 477 -17.81 7.92 24.75
CA ASP A 477 -18.25 8.96 25.66
C ASP A 477 -18.70 10.19 24.84
N LYS A 478 -20.02 10.38 24.73
CA LYS A 478 -20.60 11.51 23.99
C LYS A 478 -20.26 12.86 24.62
N GLU A 479 -20.05 12.90 25.93
CA GLU A 479 -19.74 14.11 26.68
C GLU A 479 -18.33 14.62 26.39
N ALA A 480 -17.38 13.72 26.14
CA ALA A 480 -16.02 14.07 25.74
C ALA A 480 -15.93 14.79 24.37
N PHE A 481 -17.00 14.79 23.57
CA PHE A 481 -17.11 15.58 22.34
C PHE A 481 -17.58 17.01 22.57
N ARG A 482 -17.87 17.40 23.82
CA ARG A 482 -18.25 18.77 24.16
C ARG A 482 -17.11 19.73 23.86
N LEU A 483 -17.43 20.77 23.10
CA LEU A 483 -16.51 21.85 22.77
C LEU A 483 -17.28 23.16 22.74
N THR A 484 -16.93 24.09 23.61
CA THR A 484 -17.41 25.47 23.51
C THR A 484 -16.61 26.20 22.44
N VAL A 485 -17.31 26.71 21.43
CA VAL A 485 -16.72 27.51 20.35
C VAL A 485 -17.28 28.92 20.36
N ASP A 486 -16.38 29.88 20.24
CA ASP A 486 -16.71 31.29 20.12
C ASP A 486 -16.80 31.67 18.64
N LEU A 487 -18.04 31.91 18.18
CA LEU A 487 -18.31 32.20 16.78
C LEU A 487 -18.40 33.71 16.57
N PRO A 488 -17.64 34.29 15.62
CA PRO A 488 -17.81 35.69 15.27
C PRO A 488 -19.15 35.86 14.56
N VAL A 489 -19.98 36.77 15.06
CA VAL A 489 -21.31 37.05 14.52
C VAL A 489 -21.54 38.54 14.31
N ILE A 490 -22.42 38.85 13.37
CA ILE A 490 -23.00 40.19 13.19
C ILE A 490 -24.50 40.09 13.45
N GLU A 491 -25.02 40.92 14.33
CA GLU A 491 -26.44 41.05 14.63
C GLU A 491 -27.11 42.04 13.66
N ILE A 492 -28.18 41.62 13.00
CA ILE A 492 -28.98 42.44 12.06
C ILE A 492 -30.47 42.23 12.30
N GLU A 493 -31.33 43.12 11.80
CA GLU A 493 -32.79 42.93 11.85
C GLU A 493 -33.20 41.72 11.00
N ALA A 494 -34.19 40.96 11.48
CA ALA A 494 -34.67 39.76 10.80
C ALA A 494 -35.20 40.06 9.39
N SER A 495 -35.74 41.26 9.15
CA SER A 495 -36.18 41.75 7.84
C SER A 495 -35.04 41.84 6.82
N ASP A 496 -33.83 42.16 7.28
CA ASP A 496 -32.72 42.54 6.39
C ASP A 496 -31.87 41.33 5.96
N VAL A 497 -31.99 40.22 6.69
CA VAL A 497 -31.25 38.97 6.43
C VAL A 497 -31.38 38.53 4.98
N GLY A 498 -32.59 38.60 4.41
CA GLY A 498 -32.83 38.22 3.02
C GLY A 498 -32.17 39.14 1.99
N SER A 499 -32.07 40.44 2.27
CA SER A 499 -31.40 41.40 1.39
C SER A 499 -29.88 41.22 1.46
N VAL A 500 -29.33 41.16 2.67
CA VAL A 500 -27.89 41.01 2.93
C VAL A 500 -27.36 39.71 2.35
N THR A 501 -28.01 38.58 2.62
CA THR A 501 -27.53 37.27 2.13
C THR A 501 -27.56 37.19 0.60
N ARG A 502 -28.56 37.80 -0.06
CA ARG A 502 -28.66 37.79 -1.53
C ARG A 502 -27.66 38.75 -2.21
N ARG A 503 -27.38 39.91 -1.62
CA ARG A 503 -26.61 40.98 -2.29
C ARG A 503 -25.13 41.01 -1.91
N VAL A 504 -24.78 40.62 -0.67
CA VAL A 504 -23.40 40.74 -0.15
C VAL A 504 -22.54 39.48 -0.41
N ARG A 505 -23.14 38.38 -0.88
CA ARG A 505 -22.44 37.10 -1.22
C ARG A 505 -21.48 36.61 -0.12
N LEU A 506 -22.02 36.45 1.08
CA LEU A 506 -21.23 36.08 2.27
C LEU A 506 -21.04 34.55 2.43
N GLU A 507 -21.58 33.73 1.52
CA GLU A 507 -21.67 32.27 1.70
C GLU A 507 -20.31 31.59 1.90
N SER A 508 -19.25 32.14 1.30
CA SER A 508 -17.89 31.63 1.45
C SER A 508 -17.30 31.86 2.84
N PHE A 509 -17.80 32.85 3.60
CA PHE A 509 -17.29 33.25 4.93
C PHE A 509 -18.15 32.74 6.08
N LEU A 510 -19.41 32.37 5.82
CA LEU A 510 -20.34 31.84 6.82
C LEU A 510 -19.95 30.42 7.26
N ILE A 511 -20.48 29.99 8.42
CA ILE A 511 -20.15 28.71 9.07
C ILE A 511 -20.46 27.47 8.19
N GLY A 512 -21.50 27.55 7.35
CA GLY A 512 -21.95 26.50 6.44
C GLY A 512 -22.83 25.44 7.10
N HIS A 513 -23.14 24.36 6.38
CA HIS A 513 -24.09 23.31 6.80
C HIS A 513 -23.45 22.09 7.49
N LYS A 514 -22.14 22.13 7.77
CA LYS A 514 -21.38 20.94 8.21
C LYS A 514 -21.55 20.57 9.68
N LEU A 515 -21.98 21.51 10.54
CA LEU A 515 -22.06 21.34 11.99
C LEU A 515 -23.48 21.63 12.50
N ARG A 516 -24.44 20.72 12.27
CA ARG A 516 -25.84 20.96 12.67
C ARG A 516 -25.96 20.95 14.21
N PRO A 517 -26.64 21.90 14.87
CA PRO A 517 -27.62 22.84 14.32
C PRO A 517 -27.06 24.23 13.98
N LEU A 518 -25.74 24.44 13.95
CA LEU A 518 -25.19 25.72 13.49
C LEU A 518 -25.66 25.98 12.05
N LYS A 519 -26.31 27.12 11.89
CA LYS A 519 -26.79 27.62 10.62
C LYS A 519 -26.08 28.94 10.34
N ASN A 520 -26.00 29.28 9.07
CA ASN A 520 -25.52 30.59 8.62
C ASN A 520 -26.28 31.75 9.27
N THR A 521 -27.53 31.52 9.67
CA THR A 521 -28.40 32.46 10.37
C THR A 521 -29.00 31.82 11.61
N MET A 522 -28.95 32.53 12.74
CA MET A 522 -29.53 32.11 14.03
C MET A 522 -30.31 33.26 14.65
N ASP A 523 -31.28 32.95 15.52
CA ASP A 523 -32.04 33.98 16.22
C ASP A 523 -31.16 34.67 17.29
N SER A 524 -31.28 35.99 17.41
CA SER A 524 -30.61 36.77 18.46
C SER A 524 -31.38 36.69 19.77
N GLU A 525 -30.70 37.00 20.88
CA GLU A 525 -31.34 37.21 22.18
C GLU A 525 -32.31 38.40 22.18
N LYS A 526 -32.14 39.34 21.24
CA LYS A 526 -33.07 40.47 21.04
C LYS A 526 -34.18 40.10 20.08
N GLU A 527 -35.42 40.34 20.51
CA GLU A 527 -36.61 40.11 19.69
C GLU A 527 -36.54 40.91 18.38
N GLY A 528 -36.88 40.25 17.26
CA GLY A 528 -36.81 40.86 15.93
C GLY A 528 -35.44 40.81 15.23
N LYS A 529 -34.37 40.36 15.90
CA LYS A 529 -33.00 40.32 15.34
C LYS A 529 -32.47 38.91 15.09
N LYS A 530 -31.48 38.80 14.18
CA LYS A 530 -30.77 37.56 13.86
C LYS A 530 -29.25 37.75 13.80
N TYR A 531 -28.52 36.70 14.15
CA TYR A 531 -27.09 36.59 13.96
C TYR A 531 -26.76 36.01 12.58
N LEU A 532 -25.88 36.69 11.84
CA LEU A 532 -25.10 36.11 10.75
C LEU A 532 -23.86 35.43 11.35
N VAL A 533 -23.74 34.11 11.19
CA VAL A 533 -22.73 33.29 11.87
C VAL A 533 -21.56 32.98 10.94
N PHE A 534 -20.38 33.53 11.26
CA PHE A 534 -19.18 33.40 10.44
C PHE A 534 -18.27 32.27 10.90
N ASN A 535 -17.52 31.70 9.95
CA ASN A 535 -16.50 30.71 10.26
C ASN A 535 -15.26 31.41 10.85
N PRO A 536 -14.87 31.13 12.11
CA PRO A 536 -13.80 31.85 12.79
C PRO A 536 -12.48 31.83 12.02
N GLU A 537 -12.13 30.71 11.38
CA GLU A 537 -10.89 30.54 10.61
C GLU A 537 -10.86 31.33 9.30
N LYS A 538 -12.04 31.71 8.78
CA LYS A 538 -12.16 32.48 7.54
C LYS A 538 -12.22 33.98 7.78
N VAL A 539 -12.55 34.40 8.99
CA VAL A 539 -12.67 35.81 9.38
C VAL A 539 -11.73 36.17 10.55
N GLU A 540 -10.54 35.58 10.60
CA GLU A 540 -9.55 35.84 11.65
C GLU A 540 -8.96 37.26 11.59
N GLN A 541 -8.88 37.86 10.40
CA GLN A 541 -8.23 39.17 10.21
C GLN A 541 -9.20 40.33 10.47
N ASP A 542 -8.84 41.26 11.35
CA ASP A 542 -9.65 42.45 11.66
C ASP A 542 -9.95 43.30 10.42
N THR A 543 -8.98 43.44 9.51
CA THR A 543 -9.19 44.17 8.24
C THR A 543 -10.23 43.53 7.32
N LEU A 544 -10.43 42.21 7.40
CA LEU A 544 -11.48 41.51 6.67
C LEU A 544 -12.83 41.67 7.37
N ARG A 545 -12.85 41.60 8.71
CA ARG A 545 -14.03 41.88 9.54
C ARG A 545 -14.60 43.28 9.26
N GLU A 546 -13.74 44.28 9.18
CA GLU A 546 -14.10 45.66 8.82
C GLU A 546 -14.70 45.76 7.41
N LYS A 547 -14.11 45.09 6.42
CA LYS A 547 -14.63 45.06 5.04
C LYS A 547 -16.00 44.41 4.96
N ILE A 548 -16.21 43.28 5.64
CA ILE A 548 -17.49 42.60 5.69
C ILE A 548 -18.54 43.50 6.36
N ALA A 549 -18.21 44.13 7.50
CA ALA A 549 -19.11 45.07 8.17
C ALA A 549 -19.46 46.27 7.27
N ALA A 550 -18.50 46.82 6.54
CA ALA A 550 -18.72 47.92 5.60
C ALA A 550 -19.63 47.51 4.42
N LEU A 551 -19.49 46.29 3.90
CA LEU A 551 -20.34 45.77 2.82
C LEU A 551 -21.78 45.56 3.30
N ILE A 552 -21.97 45.00 4.50
CA ILE A 552 -23.30 44.83 5.07
C ILE A 552 -23.93 46.20 5.35
N LYS A 553 -23.16 47.17 5.85
CA LYS A 553 -23.64 48.54 6.13
C LYS A 553 -24.19 49.24 4.89
N ARG A 554 -23.59 49.00 3.72
CA ARG A 554 -24.07 49.57 2.43
C ARG A 554 -25.46 49.08 2.02
N GLU A 555 -25.91 47.94 2.54
CA GLU A 555 -27.18 47.32 2.14
C GLU A 555 -28.31 47.51 3.16
N ILE A 556 -28.01 47.88 4.40
CA ILE A 556 -29.00 48.01 5.49
C ILE A 556 -29.45 49.47 5.71
N ASP A 557 -28.76 50.45 5.12
CA ASP A 557 -29.13 51.88 5.00
C ASP A 557 -29.92 52.52 6.17
N ASP A 558 -29.44 52.39 7.41
CA ASP A 558 -30.13 52.95 8.59
C ASP A 558 -29.21 53.66 9.60
N GLY A 559 -28.00 54.05 9.19
CA GLY A 559 -27.07 54.86 10.00
C GLY A 559 -26.49 54.20 11.26
N GLN A 560 -27.02 53.05 11.69
CA GLN A 560 -26.58 52.32 12.89
C GLN A 560 -25.17 51.71 12.69
N PRO A 561 -24.32 51.70 13.74
CA PRO A 561 -23.02 51.05 13.68
C PRO A 561 -23.18 49.51 13.68
N ILE A 562 -22.59 48.85 12.68
CA ILE A 562 -22.48 47.39 12.63
C ILE A 562 -21.26 46.97 13.44
N SER A 563 -21.49 46.35 14.59
CA SER A 563 -20.43 45.79 15.44
C SER A 563 -20.37 44.27 15.31
N TRP A 564 -19.15 43.75 15.28
CA TRP A 564 -18.91 42.33 15.52
C TRP A 564 -19.14 42.01 16.99
N THR A 565 -19.78 40.88 17.24
CA THR A 565 -19.87 40.28 18.56
C THR A 565 -19.50 38.80 18.48
N THR A 566 -19.50 38.13 19.62
CA THR A 566 -19.14 36.73 19.76
C THR A 566 -20.35 35.96 20.27
N LEU A 567 -20.71 34.90 19.57
CA LEU A 567 -21.72 33.94 19.99
C LEU A 567 -21.03 32.66 20.46
N SER A 568 -20.98 32.45 21.76
CA SER A 568 -20.50 31.20 22.34
C SER A 568 -21.55 30.10 22.14
N LYS A 569 -21.16 29.00 21.50
CA LYS A 569 -22.01 27.81 21.34
C LYS A 569 -21.29 26.57 21.79
N GLU A 570 -22.03 25.71 22.47
CA GLU A 570 -21.56 24.37 22.81
C GLU A 570 -21.86 23.42 21.65
N LEU A 571 -20.81 22.79 21.14
CA LEU A 571 -20.89 21.67 20.21
C LEU A 571 -20.79 20.37 21.00
N THR A 572 -21.61 19.39 20.65
CA THR A 572 -21.76 18.07 21.26
C THR A 572 -21.58 16.99 20.19
N PHE A 573 -21.57 15.71 20.59
CA PHE A 573 -21.47 14.56 19.68
C PHE A 573 -22.45 14.61 18.49
N ASP A 574 -23.68 15.08 18.71
CA ASP A 574 -24.70 15.15 17.66
C ASP A 574 -24.36 16.16 16.56
N ASN A 575 -23.49 17.12 16.84
CA ASN A 575 -23.13 18.18 15.91
C ASN A 575 -22.05 17.78 14.91
N TRP A 576 -21.24 16.79 15.23
CA TRP A 576 -20.14 16.31 14.39
C TRP A 576 -20.61 15.24 13.38
N ASP A 577 -20.06 15.24 12.17
CA ASP A 577 -20.31 14.16 11.21
C ASP A 577 -19.46 12.91 11.51
N THR A 578 -19.88 11.76 11.00
CA THR A 578 -19.23 10.47 11.25
C THR A 578 -17.75 10.47 10.85
N LYS A 579 -17.39 11.16 9.76
CA LYS A 579 -16.01 11.24 9.26
C LYS A 579 -15.13 12.07 10.19
N SER A 580 -15.64 13.19 10.71
CA SER A 580 -14.96 14.01 11.71
C SER A 580 -14.79 13.26 13.02
N ILE A 581 -15.81 12.51 13.45
CA ILE A 581 -15.74 11.67 14.66
C ILE A 581 -14.68 10.59 14.50
N PHE A 582 -14.70 9.80 13.42
CA PHE A 582 -13.69 8.76 13.17
C PHE A 582 -12.28 9.33 13.11
N LYS A 583 -12.08 10.44 12.39
CA LYS A 583 -10.79 11.11 12.33
C LYS A 583 -10.34 11.65 13.69
N ALA A 584 -11.25 11.97 14.59
CA ALA A 584 -10.92 12.48 15.92
C ALA A 584 -10.57 11.35 16.90
N ILE A 585 -11.31 10.24 16.87
CA ILE A 585 -11.11 9.11 17.77
C ILE A 585 -9.95 8.18 17.37
N LEU A 586 -9.68 8.01 16.07
CA LEU A 586 -8.62 7.10 15.60
C LEU A 586 -7.22 7.71 15.77
N PRO A 587 -6.15 6.95 16.00
CA PRO A 587 -4.78 7.46 16.04
C PRO A 587 -4.38 8.22 14.76
N VAL A 588 -3.40 9.12 14.87
CA VAL A 588 -2.94 9.91 13.71
C VAL A 588 -2.33 8.98 12.66
N GLY A 589 -2.87 9.04 11.44
CA GLY A 589 -2.39 8.23 10.31
C GLY A 589 -3.28 7.03 9.98
N ILE A 590 -4.15 6.63 10.91
CA ILE A 590 -5.13 5.55 10.75
C ILE A 590 -6.45 6.15 10.26
N GLU A 591 -7.07 5.54 9.25
CA GLU A 591 -8.35 6.01 8.69
C GLU A 591 -9.32 4.84 8.48
N TYR A 592 -10.59 5.04 8.84
CA TYR A 592 -11.67 4.12 8.49
C TYR A 592 -12.44 4.66 7.28
N SER A 593 -12.44 3.91 6.18
CA SER A 593 -12.79 4.44 4.86
C SER A 593 -14.22 4.14 4.40
N SER A 594 -14.83 3.01 4.78
CA SER A 594 -16.17 2.65 4.28
C SER A 594 -16.90 1.56 5.08
N TYR A 595 -18.23 1.58 5.01
CA TYR A 595 -19.16 0.53 5.47
C TYR A 595 -20.24 0.29 4.41
N THR A 596 -21.00 -0.81 4.49
CA THR A 596 -22.15 -1.08 3.60
C THR A 596 -23.43 -1.24 4.43
N GLN A 597 -24.56 -0.71 3.98
CA GLN A 597 -25.85 -0.83 4.68
C GLN A 597 -26.83 -1.70 3.87
N THR A 598 -27.44 -2.67 4.55
CA THR A 598 -28.51 -3.56 4.03
C THR A 598 -29.74 -3.39 4.92
N GLY A 599 -30.65 -2.51 4.50
CA GLY A 599 -31.84 -2.14 5.28
C GLY A 599 -31.40 -1.46 6.58
N HIS A 600 -31.73 -2.05 7.72
CA HIS A 600 -31.34 -1.50 9.03
C HIS A 600 -29.99 -2.01 9.56
N ILE A 601 -29.35 -2.92 8.84
CA ILE A 601 -28.09 -3.56 9.22
C ILE A 601 -26.93 -2.86 8.50
N ILE A 602 -25.90 -2.46 9.24
CA ILE A 602 -24.63 -2.00 8.67
C ILE A 602 -23.59 -3.09 8.83
N HIS A 603 -22.90 -3.40 7.75
CA HIS A 603 -21.77 -4.31 7.72
C HIS A 603 -20.46 -3.54 7.53
N CYS A 604 -19.51 -3.75 8.44
CA CYS A 604 -18.21 -3.12 8.49
C CYS A 604 -17.07 -4.12 8.20
N ASN A 605 -16.08 -3.68 7.43
CA ASN A 605 -14.80 -4.37 7.26
C ASN A 605 -13.69 -3.52 7.87
N PHE A 606 -12.87 -4.09 8.75
CA PHE A 606 -11.77 -3.38 9.41
C PHE A 606 -10.43 -3.95 8.95
N ALA A 607 -9.48 -3.06 8.66
CA ALA A 607 -8.06 -3.44 8.56
C ALA A 607 -7.48 -3.60 9.97
N ASP A 608 -6.36 -4.33 10.10
CA ASP A 608 -5.79 -4.70 11.40
C ASP A 608 -5.49 -3.50 12.30
N GLU A 609 -5.01 -2.41 11.70
CA GLU A 609 -4.75 -1.14 12.38
C GLU A 609 -6.01 -0.44 12.94
N VAL A 610 -7.20 -0.75 12.40
CA VAL A 610 -8.49 -0.16 12.82
C VAL A 610 -9.28 -1.10 13.73
N LEU A 611 -9.00 -2.41 13.73
CA LEU A 611 -9.70 -3.43 14.53
C LEU A 611 -9.86 -3.09 16.03
N PRO A 612 -8.88 -2.47 16.72
CA PRO A 612 -9.04 -2.07 18.12
C PRO A 612 -10.15 -1.04 18.36
N PHE A 613 -10.58 -0.33 17.31
CA PHE A 613 -11.59 0.72 17.35
C PHE A 613 -12.94 0.27 16.76
N ARG A 614 -13.11 -1.02 16.43
CA ARG A 614 -14.32 -1.52 15.75
C ARG A 614 -15.63 -1.25 16.51
N HIS A 615 -15.63 -1.41 17.84
CA HIS A 615 -16.82 -1.19 18.67
C HIS A 615 -17.20 0.28 18.76
N ILE A 616 -16.24 1.18 19.01
CA ILE A 616 -16.53 2.62 19.01
C ILE A 616 -16.97 3.10 17.62
N ILE A 617 -16.38 2.57 16.54
CA ILE A 617 -16.84 2.86 15.18
C ILE A 617 -18.28 2.40 15.00
N ALA A 618 -18.61 1.19 15.46
CA ALA A 618 -19.96 0.63 15.38
C ALA A 618 -20.98 1.43 16.21
N GLU A 619 -20.64 1.83 17.44
CA GLU A 619 -21.49 2.69 18.28
C GLU A 619 -21.74 4.05 17.62
N VAL A 620 -20.69 4.64 17.03
CA VAL A 620 -20.83 5.89 16.28
C VAL A 620 -21.74 5.69 15.05
N LEU A 621 -21.60 4.59 14.31
CA LEU A 621 -22.47 4.29 13.16
C LEU A 621 -23.93 4.09 13.60
N LEU A 622 -24.17 3.33 14.67
CA LEU A 622 -25.49 3.10 15.24
C LEU A 622 -26.18 4.43 15.63
N ASN A 623 -25.43 5.36 16.21
CA ASN A 623 -25.98 6.65 16.64
C ASN A 623 -26.13 7.67 15.48
N LYS A 624 -25.26 7.62 14.46
CA LYS A 624 -25.17 8.67 13.42
C LYS A 624 -25.83 8.28 12.10
N VAL A 625 -25.94 6.99 11.76
CA VAL A 625 -26.51 6.54 10.49
C VAL A 625 -28.00 6.30 10.63
N LYS A 626 -28.78 6.91 9.74
CA LYS A 626 -30.24 6.78 9.77
C LYS A 626 -30.68 5.35 9.51
N ASN A 627 -31.73 4.94 10.23
CA ASN A 627 -32.33 3.61 10.15
C ASN A 627 -31.36 2.47 10.49
N CYS A 628 -30.18 2.74 11.03
CA CYS A 628 -29.31 1.70 11.56
C CYS A 628 -29.83 1.26 12.91
N LYS A 629 -30.07 -0.04 13.09
CA LYS A 629 -30.34 -0.64 14.41
C LYS A 629 -29.35 -1.74 14.78
N THR A 630 -28.60 -2.24 13.80
CA THR A 630 -27.69 -3.37 13.94
C THR A 630 -26.42 -3.05 13.16
N VAL A 631 -25.26 -3.15 13.79
CA VAL A 631 -23.96 -3.03 13.15
C VAL A 631 -23.19 -4.33 13.37
N VAL A 632 -22.72 -4.92 12.28
CA VAL A 632 -22.05 -6.22 12.29
C VAL A 632 -20.73 -6.18 11.55
N GLN A 633 -19.86 -7.12 11.86
CA GLN A 633 -18.70 -7.49 11.05
C GLN A 633 -18.87 -8.92 10.55
N LYS A 634 -18.39 -9.21 9.34
CA LYS A 634 -18.32 -10.58 8.84
C LYS A 634 -17.14 -11.30 9.50
N GLY A 635 -17.39 -12.50 10.02
CA GLY A 635 -16.36 -13.46 10.38
C GLY A 635 -15.50 -13.85 9.16
N ASN A 636 -14.34 -14.45 9.43
CA ASN A 636 -13.29 -14.62 8.42
C ASN A 636 -13.57 -15.74 7.40
N ILE A 637 -14.60 -16.56 7.56
CA ILE A 637 -14.88 -17.66 6.63
C ILE A 637 -16.40 -17.86 6.41
N ILE A 638 -16.79 -18.17 5.16
CA ILE A 638 -18.12 -18.66 4.79
C ILE A 638 -17.97 -20.14 4.41
N THR A 639 -18.45 -21.07 5.23
CA THR A 639 -18.04 -22.48 5.09
C THR A 639 -19.06 -23.54 5.24
N ASN A 640 -20.28 -23.19 5.60
CA ASN A 640 -21.34 -24.14 5.39
C ASN A 640 -21.75 -24.20 3.91
N VAL A 641 -22.30 -25.35 3.50
CA VAL A 641 -22.85 -25.63 2.16
C VAL A 641 -23.85 -24.56 1.70
N TYR A 642 -24.46 -23.87 2.68
CA TYR A 642 -25.52 -22.87 2.52
C TYR A 642 -25.03 -21.41 2.43
N ARG A 643 -23.72 -21.19 2.65
CA ARG A 643 -23.04 -19.88 2.67
C ARG A 643 -23.65 -18.84 3.62
N ASN A 644 -24.03 -19.26 4.82
CA ASN A 644 -24.47 -18.34 5.88
C ASN A 644 -23.31 -17.41 6.26
N LEU A 645 -23.65 -16.16 6.59
CA LEU A 645 -22.67 -15.19 7.06
C LEU A 645 -22.53 -15.37 8.58
N ASP A 646 -21.34 -15.72 9.04
CA ASP A 646 -20.99 -15.56 10.45
C ASP A 646 -20.87 -14.06 10.74
N LEU A 647 -21.74 -13.55 11.62
CA LEU A 647 -21.89 -12.12 11.89
C LEU A 647 -21.56 -11.85 13.36
N GLU A 648 -20.48 -11.11 13.61
CA GLU A 648 -20.22 -10.54 14.92
C GLU A 648 -21.08 -9.28 15.09
N LEU A 649 -21.99 -9.26 16.07
CA LEU A 649 -22.71 -8.05 16.45
C LEU A 649 -21.77 -7.07 17.15
N LEU A 650 -21.49 -5.94 16.50
CA LEU A 650 -20.60 -4.91 17.04
C LEU A 650 -21.33 -3.85 17.86
N ALA A 651 -22.56 -3.50 17.47
CA ALA A 651 -23.42 -2.55 18.18
C ALA A 651 -24.90 -2.69 17.77
N GLY A 652 -25.81 -2.45 18.70
CA GLY A 652 -27.25 -2.39 18.42
C GLY A 652 -28.02 -3.63 18.86
N GLU A 653 -29.15 -3.89 18.20
CA GLU A 653 -30.03 -5.01 18.49
C GLU A 653 -29.60 -6.26 17.70
N GLU A 654 -29.69 -7.45 18.29
CA GLU A 654 -29.46 -8.73 17.60
C GLU A 654 -30.65 -9.09 16.68
N ASN A 655 -30.87 -8.23 15.68
CA ASN A 655 -31.91 -8.39 14.68
C ASN A 655 -31.27 -8.42 13.29
N TYR A 656 -31.28 -9.61 12.69
CA TYR A 656 -30.73 -9.86 11.36
C TYR A 656 -31.82 -9.95 10.27
N GLU A 657 -33.11 -9.91 10.66
CA GLU A 657 -34.23 -9.88 9.72
C GLU A 657 -34.42 -8.48 9.16
N THR A 658 -33.93 -8.26 7.95
CA THR A 658 -33.97 -6.95 7.30
C THR A 658 -34.85 -6.97 6.05
N GLU A 659 -35.39 -5.80 5.73
CA GLU A 659 -36.11 -5.55 4.49
C GLU A 659 -35.40 -4.46 3.71
N ILE A 660 -35.22 -4.69 2.42
CA ILE A 660 -34.67 -3.72 1.48
C ILE A 660 -35.61 -3.52 0.31
N LYS A 661 -35.47 -2.37 -0.34
CA LYS A 661 -36.16 -2.08 -1.59
C LYS A 661 -35.15 -1.92 -2.71
N GLU A 662 -35.22 -2.80 -3.71
CA GLU A 662 -34.37 -2.75 -4.90
C GLU A 662 -35.25 -2.75 -6.15
N SER A 663 -35.04 -1.75 -7.02
CA SER A 663 -35.72 -1.65 -8.32
C SER A 663 -37.26 -1.77 -8.23
N GLY A 664 -37.84 -1.25 -7.15
CA GLY A 664 -39.30 -1.27 -6.88
C GLY A 664 -39.82 -2.51 -6.16
N LEU A 665 -39.00 -3.56 -6.01
CA LEU A 665 -39.32 -4.80 -5.29
C LEU A 665 -38.84 -4.72 -3.86
N ARG A 666 -39.50 -5.47 -2.98
CA ARG A 666 -39.11 -5.61 -1.57
C ARG A 666 -38.51 -6.98 -1.34
N PHE A 667 -37.38 -7.04 -0.68
CA PHE A 667 -36.74 -8.29 -0.30
C PHE A 667 -36.60 -8.31 1.20
N LYS A 668 -37.30 -9.24 1.84
CA LYS A 668 -37.13 -9.60 3.24
C LYS A 668 -36.22 -10.82 3.32
N MET A 669 -35.31 -10.79 4.29
CA MET A 669 -34.35 -11.85 4.52
C MET A 669 -33.85 -11.82 5.96
N ASP A 670 -33.38 -12.96 6.44
CA ASP A 670 -32.45 -13.02 7.57
C ASP A 670 -31.03 -12.94 7.00
N PHE A 671 -30.36 -11.81 7.22
CA PHE A 671 -29.05 -11.51 6.65
C PHE A 671 -27.95 -12.46 7.13
N SER A 672 -28.14 -13.16 8.25
CA SER A 672 -27.20 -14.18 8.72
C SER A 672 -27.34 -15.52 7.99
N LYS A 673 -28.54 -15.84 7.48
CA LYS A 673 -28.88 -17.17 6.93
C LYS A 673 -28.89 -17.26 5.40
N VAL A 674 -28.71 -16.14 4.71
CA VAL A 674 -28.72 -16.10 3.24
C VAL A 674 -27.62 -15.18 2.73
N TYR A 675 -27.13 -15.47 1.52
CA TYR A 675 -26.20 -14.59 0.84
C TYR A 675 -26.93 -13.42 0.16
N TRP A 676 -26.54 -12.19 0.51
CA TRP A 676 -27.00 -10.98 -0.18
C TRP A 676 -25.88 -9.96 -0.40
N ASN A 677 -25.90 -9.29 -1.56
CA ASN A 677 -24.98 -8.21 -1.89
C ASN A 677 -25.68 -7.07 -2.64
N SER A 678 -25.91 -5.96 -1.96
CA SER A 678 -26.58 -4.77 -2.52
C SER A 678 -25.81 -4.08 -3.66
N ARG A 679 -24.54 -4.42 -3.89
CA ARG A 679 -23.74 -3.88 -5.01
C ARG A 679 -24.05 -4.57 -6.35
N LEU A 680 -24.82 -5.65 -6.36
CA LEU A 680 -25.19 -6.41 -7.57
C LEU A 680 -26.51 -5.94 -8.20
N SER A 681 -27.12 -4.86 -7.70
CA SER A 681 -28.44 -4.41 -8.17
C SER A 681 -28.51 -4.13 -9.67
N HIS A 682 -27.45 -3.54 -10.25
CA HIS A 682 -27.37 -3.30 -11.69
C HIS A 682 -27.30 -4.60 -12.49
N GLU A 683 -26.66 -5.64 -11.93
CA GLU A 683 -26.54 -6.95 -12.56
C GLU A 683 -27.88 -7.70 -12.52
N HIS A 684 -28.60 -7.63 -11.39
CA HIS A 684 -29.96 -8.16 -11.28
C HIS A 684 -30.89 -7.53 -12.34
N GLU A 685 -30.81 -6.21 -12.52
CA GLU A 685 -31.61 -5.49 -13.53
C GLU A 685 -31.20 -5.87 -14.96
N ARG A 686 -29.90 -6.01 -15.24
CA ARG A 686 -29.38 -6.39 -16.56
C ARG A 686 -29.88 -7.76 -16.98
N VAL A 687 -29.69 -8.79 -16.14
CA VAL A 687 -30.10 -10.17 -16.47
C VAL A 687 -31.61 -10.29 -16.56
N ALA A 688 -32.36 -9.69 -15.62
CA ALA A 688 -33.81 -9.62 -15.76
C ALA A 688 -34.23 -8.92 -17.06
N GLY A 689 -33.44 -7.94 -17.52
CA GLY A 689 -33.59 -7.24 -18.79
C GLY A 689 -33.60 -8.14 -20.03
N LEU A 690 -32.91 -9.29 -19.97
CA LEU A 690 -32.77 -10.24 -21.08
C LEU A 690 -34.05 -11.05 -21.33
N PHE A 691 -34.95 -11.12 -20.35
CA PHE A 691 -36.15 -11.94 -20.44
C PHE A 691 -37.34 -11.16 -21.00
N ASN A 692 -38.24 -11.90 -21.64
CA ASN A 692 -39.50 -11.40 -22.19
C ASN A 692 -40.65 -12.39 -21.91
N ASN A 693 -41.82 -12.19 -22.52
CA ASN A 693 -43.00 -13.03 -22.30
C ASN A 693 -42.93 -14.43 -22.97
N GLN A 694 -41.96 -14.67 -23.86
CA GLN A 694 -41.66 -15.98 -24.45
C GLN A 694 -40.52 -16.71 -23.72
N SER A 695 -39.82 -16.04 -22.79
CA SER A 695 -38.76 -16.67 -22.01
C SER A 695 -39.31 -17.75 -21.08
N ILE A 696 -38.57 -18.85 -20.97
CA ILE A 696 -38.69 -19.90 -19.98
C ILE A 696 -37.46 -19.77 -19.07
N VAL A 697 -37.66 -19.37 -17.82
CA VAL A 697 -36.57 -18.96 -16.93
C VAL A 697 -36.40 -19.97 -15.80
N TYR A 698 -35.22 -20.57 -15.72
CA TYR A 698 -34.81 -21.45 -14.64
C TYR A 698 -33.65 -20.80 -13.87
N ASP A 699 -33.76 -20.68 -12.56
CA ASP A 699 -32.65 -20.20 -11.73
C ASP A 699 -32.21 -21.33 -10.81
N ALA A 700 -31.05 -21.92 -11.09
CA ALA A 700 -30.56 -23.12 -10.40
C ALA A 700 -29.94 -22.81 -9.03
N CYS A 701 -29.60 -21.53 -8.77
CA CYS A 701 -28.99 -21.05 -7.51
C CYS A 701 -29.61 -19.70 -7.13
N CYS A 702 -30.90 -19.70 -6.89
CA CYS A 702 -31.73 -18.50 -6.89
C CYS A 702 -31.64 -17.65 -5.62
N GLY A 703 -31.05 -18.16 -4.52
CA GLY A 703 -31.05 -17.47 -3.23
C GLY A 703 -32.46 -17.03 -2.82
N ILE A 704 -32.60 -15.76 -2.43
CA ILE A 704 -33.91 -15.15 -2.08
C ILE A 704 -34.67 -14.56 -3.28
N GLY A 705 -34.20 -14.83 -4.50
CA GLY A 705 -34.82 -14.45 -5.78
C GLY A 705 -34.43 -13.11 -6.40
N PRO A 706 -33.18 -12.62 -6.31
CA PRO A 706 -32.80 -11.34 -6.93
C PRO A 706 -32.95 -11.32 -8.45
N PHE A 707 -32.92 -12.48 -9.15
CA PHE A 707 -33.14 -12.56 -10.60
C PHE A 707 -34.58 -12.95 -10.96
N VAL A 708 -35.12 -13.99 -10.31
CA VAL A 708 -36.45 -14.54 -10.63
C VAL A 708 -37.60 -13.61 -10.24
N LEU A 709 -37.52 -12.83 -9.15
CA LEU A 709 -38.60 -11.93 -8.76
C LEU A 709 -38.75 -10.74 -9.73
N PRO A 710 -37.66 -10.02 -10.10
CA PRO A 710 -37.74 -9.02 -11.17
C PRO A 710 -38.19 -9.59 -12.50
N ALA A 711 -37.71 -10.77 -12.90
CA ALA A 711 -38.13 -11.43 -14.12
C ALA A 711 -39.65 -11.69 -14.11
N THR A 712 -40.15 -12.34 -13.06
CA THR A 712 -41.57 -12.74 -12.94
C THR A 712 -42.50 -11.53 -12.96
N LEU A 713 -42.18 -10.47 -12.20
CA LEU A 713 -43.07 -9.32 -12.06
C LEU A 713 -42.98 -8.35 -13.24
N LYS A 714 -41.77 -8.06 -13.73
CA LYS A 714 -41.55 -7.02 -14.75
C LYS A 714 -41.59 -7.54 -16.18
N LYS A 715 -41.10 -8.76 -16.42
CA LYS A 715 -40.98 -9.35 -17.76
C LYS A 715 -42.06 -10.36 -18.08
N LYS A 716 -42.68 -10.94 -17.04
CA LYS A 716 -43.79 -11.90 -17.15
C LYS A 716 -43.46 -13.06 -18.11
N PRO A 717 -42.33 -13.77 -17.91
CA PRO A 717 -42.01 -14.97 -18.68
C PRO A 717 -43.13 -16.00 -18.66
N ARG A 718 -43.14 -16.87 -19.68
CA ARG A 718 -44.11 -17.94 -19.83
C ARG A 718 -44.05 -18.91 -18.67
N ARG A 719 -42.84 -19.23 -18.22
CA ARG A 719 -42.54 -20.20 -17.16
C ARG A 719 -41.37 -19.72 -16.31
N VAL A 720 -41.47 -19.92 -15.00
CA VAL A 720 -40.37 -19.66 -14.05
C VAL A 720 -40.26 -20.83 -13.08
N MET A 721 -39.07 -21.38 -12.92
CA MET A 721 -38.72 -22.23 -11.79
C MET A 721 -37.47 -21.72 -11.10
N ALA A 722 -37.47 -21.77 -9.79
CA ALA A 722 -36.39 -21.29 -8.94
C ALA A 722 -35.95 -22.41 -8.00
N ASN A 723 -34.65 -22.65 -7.92
CA ASN A 723 -34.05 -23.66 -7.07
C ASN A 723 -32.90 -23.06 -6.26
N ASP A 724 -32.77 -23.48 -5.01
CA ASP A 724 -31.56 -23.23 -4.23
C ASP A 724 -31.34 -24.40 -3.28
N LEU A 725 -30.07 -24.69 -2.97
CA LEU A 725 -29.73 -25.75 -2.02
C LEU A 725 -30.03 -25.33 -0.57
N ASN A 726 -29.96 -24.03 -0.25
CA ASN A 726 -30.21 -23.50 1.09
C ASN A 726 -31.73 -23.40 1.38
N PRO A 727 -32.26 -24.16 2.37
CA PRO A 727 -33.68 -24.12 2.72
C PRO A 727 -34.14 -22.74 3.23
N GLU A 728 -33.27 -21.97 3.90
CA GLU A 728 -33.60 -20.62 4.36
C GLU A 728 -33.72 -19.64 3.19
N SER A 729 -32.87 -19.77 2.16
CA SER A 729 -33.01 -19.01 0.91
C SER A 729 -34.39 -19.27 0.28
N VAL A 730 -34.79 -20.54 0.18
CA VAL A 730 -36.09 -20.95 -0.39
C VAL A 730 -37.26 -20.45 0.45
N LYS A 731 -37.17 -20.52 1.78
CA LYS A 731 -38.16 -19.94 2.70
C LYS A 731 -38.31 -18.43 2.47
N TRP A 732 -37.21 -17.69 2.43
CA TRP A 732 -37.24 -16.25 2.19
C TRP A 732 -37.72 -15.89 0.78
N LEU A 733 -37.40 -16.70 -0.23
CA LEU A 733 -37.97 -16.56 -1.58
C LEU A 733 -39.51 -16.66 -1.55
N LYS A 734 -40.09 -17.65 -0.86
CA LYS A 734 -41.55 -17.78 -0.71
C LYS A 734 -42.16 -16.56 -0.01
N VAL A 735 -41.52 -16.07 1.05
CA VAL A 735 -41.93 -14.81 1.71
C VAL A 735 -41.88 -13.64 0.74
N ASN A 736 -40.83 -13.54 -0.07
CA ASN A 736 -40.64 -12.46 -1.03
C ASN A 736 -41.60 -12.52 -2.23
N VAL A 737 -42.01 -13.71 -2.67
CA VAL A 737 -43.09 -13.92 -3.65
C VAL A 737 -44.39 -13.29 -3.13
N ALA A 738 -44.80 -13.65 -1.92
CA ALA A 738 -45.99 -13.09 -1.28
C ALA A 738 -45.85 -11.58 -1.03
N LEU A 739 -44.69 -11.12 -0.54
CA LEU A 739 -44.40 -9.71 -0.24
C LEU A 739 -44.54 -8.80 -1.46
N ASN A 740 -44.21 -9.33 -2.64
CA ASN A 740 -44.32 -8.63 -3.92
C ASN A 740 -45.60 -8.96 -4.70
N LYS A 741 -46.56 -9.67 -4.08
CA LYS A 741 -47.88 -10.01 -4.65
C LYS A 741 -47.78 -10.82 -5.96
N ILE A 742 -46.76 -11.66 -6.08
CA ILE A 742 -46.66 -12.65 -7.16
C ILE A 742 -47.55 -13.83 -6.77
N LYS A 743 -48.39 -14.29 -7.69
CA LYS A 743 -49.26 -15.45 -7.46
C LYS A 743 -48.41 -16.74 -7.45
N ASP A 744 -48.78 -17.71 -6.60
CA ASP A 744 -48.02 -18.95 -6.42
C ASP A 744 -47.92 -19.80 -7.72
N ASP A 745 -48.87 -19.67 -8.64
CA ASP A 745 -48.87 -20.34 -9.94
C ASP A 745 -47.89 -19.73 -10.96
N ARG A 746 -47.31 -18.56 -10.67
CA ARG A 746 -46.38 -17.87 -11.58
C ARG A 746 -44.93 -18.29 -11.41
N ILE A 747 -44.58 -18.97 -10.33
CA ILE A 747 -43.22 -19.39 -10.01
C ILE A 747 -43.22 -20.71 -9.25
N GLU A 748 -42.53 -21.71 -9.77
CA GLU A 748 -42.32 -22.99 -9.06
C GLU A 748 -41.01 -22.94 -8.29
N ILE A 749 -41.00 -23.41 -7.04
CA ILE A 749 -39.86 -23.27 -6.14
C ILE A 749 -39.42 -24.65 -5.63
N HIS A 750 -38.15 -24.97 -5.82
CA HIS A 750 -37.50 -26.21 -5.39
C HIS A 750 -36.39 -25.95 -4.38
N ASN A 751 -36.08 -26.98 -3.59
CA ASN A 751 -34.94 -27.00 -2.69
C ASN A 751 -34.15 -28.30 -2.90
N MET A 752 -33.21 -28.29 -3.85
CA MET A 752 -32.44 -29.46 -4.24
C MET A 752 -31.07 -29.07 -4.82
N ASP A 753 -30.20 -30.07 -5.01
CA ASP A 753 -28.93 -29.87 -5.70
C ASP A 753 -29.13 -29.38 -7.14
N ALA A 754 -28.29 -28.42 -7.56
CA ALA A 754 -28.43 -27.79 -8.87
C ALA A 754 -28.21 -28.78 -10.03
N LYS A 755 -27.34 -29.80 -9.88
CA LYS A 755 -27.14 -30.82 -10.93
C LYS A 755 -28.38 -31.68 -11.11
N GLN A 756 -29.00 -32.10 -10.02
CA GLN A 756 -30.26 -32.86 -10.05
C GLN A 756 -31.39 -32.02 -10.65
N PHE A 757 -31.51 -30.76 -10.21
CA PHE A 757 -32.49 -29.83 -10.76
C PHE A 757 -32.37 -29.67 -12.29
N ILE A 758 -31.14 -29.58 -12.82
CA ILE A 758 -30.88 -29.50 -14.26
C ILE A 758 -31.25 -30.80 -14.98
N LYS A 759 -30.80 -31.96 -14.48
CA LYS A 759 -31.00 -33.26 -15.14
C LYS A 759 -32.43 -33.77 -15.08
N GLU A 760 -33.18 -33.41 -14.04
CA GLU A 760 -34.52 -33.92 -13.78
C GLU A 760 -35.58 -32.86 -14.05
N ASN A 761 -35.67 -31.83 -13.21
CA ASN A 761 -36.78 -30.87 -13.27
C ASN A 761 -36.76 -30.02 -14.54
N ILE A 762 -35.61 -29.41 -14.88
CA ILE A 762 -35.49 -28.58 -16.08
C ILE A 762 -35.71 -29.44 -17.34
N ALA A 763 -35.04 -30.60 -17.43
CA ALA A 763 -35.17 -31.50 -18.58
C ALA A 763 -36.62 -31.94 -18.81
N ASN A 764 -37.31 -32.44 -17.78
CA ASN A 764 -38.70 -32.87 -17.86
C ASN A 764 -39.65 -31.71 -18.22
N ASP A 765 -39.49 -30.55 -17.58
CA ASP A 765 -40.36 -29.39 -17.83
C ASP A 765 -40.22 -28.86 -19.25
N VAL A 766 -38.99 -28.78 -19.76
CA VAL A 766 -38.72 -28.38 -21.15
C VAL A 766 -39.37 -29.34 -22.14
N ILE A 767 -39.18 -30.66 -21.98
CA ILE A 767 -39.77 -31.65 -22.89
C ILE A 767 -41.29 -31.59 -22.87
N ARG A 768 -41.90 -31.47 -21.67
CA ARG A 768 -43.35 -31.30 -21.52
C ARG A 768 -43.85 -30.06 -22.28
N LEU A 769 -43.22 -28.90 -22.06
CA LEU A 769 -43.62 -27.64 -22.70
C LEU A 769 -43.43 -27.68 -24.23
N MET A 770 -42.36 -28.31 -24.72
CA MET A 770 -42.11 -28.48 -26.15
C MET A 770 -43.17 -29.36 -26.82
N LYS A 771 -43.63 -30.43 -26.15
CA LYS A 771 -44.76 -31.26 -26.63
C LYS A 771 -46.07 -30.49 -26.66
N GLU A 772 -46.38 -29.76 -25.58
CA GLU A 772 -47.60 -28.94 -25.50
C GLU A 772 -47.68 -27.91 -26.63
N GLU A 773 -46.55 -27.29 -26.99
CA GLU A 773 -46.50 -26.34 -28.11
C GLU A 773 -46.48 -27.02 -29.49
N SER A 774 -45.91 -28.22 -29.60
CA SER A 774 -45.93 -28.99 -30.86
C SER A 774 -47.31 -29.60 -31.16
N GLY A 775 -48.11 -29.86 -30.12
CA GLY A 775 -49.47 -30.41 -30.24
C GLY A 775 -50.60 -29.38 -30.33
N SER A 776 -50.32 -28.08 -30.20
CA SER A 776 -51.36 -27.04 -30.34
C SER A 776 -51.61 -26.71 -31.82
N GLU A 777 -52.85 -26.92 -32.29
CA GLU A 777 -53.28 -26.65 -33.68
C GLU A 777 -53.35 -25.15 -34.05
N ASP A 778 -53.15 -24.24 -33.10
CA ASP A 778 -53.04 -22.78 -33.33
C ASP A 778 -51.64 -22.41 -33.87
N PHE A 779 -51.41 -22.68 -35.15
CA PHE A 779 -50.19 -22.32 -35.87
C PHE A 779 -50.23 -20.83 -36.28
N ASP A 780 -49.81 -19.95 -35.37
CA ASP A 780 -49.53 -18.54 -35.70
C ASP A 780 -48.05 -18.40 -36.11
N GLU A 781 -47.79 -18.22 -37.42
CA GLU A 781 -46.44 -18.00 -37.98
C GLU A 781 -45.75 -16.76 -37.42
N ASN A 782 -46.47 -15.81 -36.81
CA ASN A 782 -45.90 -14.60 -36.20
C ASN A 782 -45.57 -14.75 -34.71
N LYS A 783 -45.83 -15.92 -34.11
CA LYS A 783 -45.55 -16.15 -32.68
C LYS A 783 -44.05 -16.42 -32.48
N LEU A 784 -43.38 -15.45 -31.84
CA LEU A 784 -41.98 -15.58 -31.39
C LEU A 784 -41.75 -16.90 -30.65
N GLU A 785 -40.71 -17.63 -31.03
CA GLU A 785 -40.34 -18.90 -30.40
C GLU A 785 -39.95 -18.69 -28.93
N SER A 786 -40.24 -19.70 -28.10
CA SER A 786 -39.82 -19.70 -26.71
C SER A 786 -38.30 -19.89 -26.61
N GLU A 787 -37.67 -19.21 -25.65
CA GLU A 787 -36.23 -19.35 -25.36
C GLU A 787 -36.03 -19.82 -23.92
N ILE A 788 -35.11 -20.75 -23.73
CA ILE A 788 -34.74 -21.29 -22.42
C ILE A 788 -33.58 -20.46 -21.87
N HIS A 789 -33.73 -20.01 -20.63
CA HIS A 789 -32.72 -19.27 -19.90
C HIS A 789 -32.45 -19.95 -18.56
N VAL A 790 -31.22 -20.42 -18.34
CA VAL A 790 -30.81 -21.02 -17.07
C VAL A 790 -29.78 -20.14 -16.39
N VAL A 791 -30.07 -19.62 -15.21
CA VAL A 791 -29.15 -18.79 -14.41
C VAL A 791 -28.50 -19.64 -13.32
N MET A 792 -27.18 -19.56 -13.19
CA MET A 792 -26.41 -20.23 -12.14
C MET A 792 -25.58 -19.19 -11.37
N ASN A 793 -26.22 -18.52 -10.41
CA ASN A 793 -25.62 -17.41 -9.66
C ASN A 793 -24.84 -17.88 -8.41
N LEU A 794 -23.87 -18.77 -8.60
CA LEU A 794 -22.98 -19.25 -7.53
C LEU A 794 -21.51 -19.08 -7.93
N PRO A 795 -20.93 -17.85 -7.92
CA PRO A 795 -19.68 -17.55 -8.61
C PRO A 795 -18.44 -18.36 -8.22
N ALA A 796 -18.40 -18.89 -7.00
CA ALA A 796 -17.27 -19.75 -6.59
C ALA A 796 -17.41 -21.21 -7.05
N TYR A 797 -18.56 -21.62 -7.60
CA TYR A 797 -18.83 -23.04 -7.89
C TYR A 797 -19.66 -23.32 -9.16
N ALA A 798 -20.39 -22.34 -9.72
CA ALA A 798 -21.36 -22.57 -10.79
C ALA A 798 -20.79 -23.24 -12.04
N VAL A 799 -19.51 -22.99 -12.35
CA VAL A 799 -18.82 -23.65 -13.47
C VAL A 799 -18.83 -25.18 -13.36
N ASN A 800 -18.89 -25.72 -12.14
CA ASN A 800 -18.95 -27.16 -11.88
C ASN A 800 -20.33 -27.78 -12.17
N PHE A 801 -21.37 -26.98 -12.42
CA PHE A 801 -22.69 -27.45 -12.83
C PHE A 801 -22.83 -27.57 -14.35
N LEU A 802 -21.93 -26.98 -15.14
CA LEU A 802 -21.95 -27.07 -16.60
C LEU A 802 -21.98 -28.51 -17.16
N PRO A 803 -21.24 -29.48 -16.59
CA PRO A 803 -21.33 -30.88 -17.03
C PRO A 803 -22.74 -31.48 -16.93
N ALA A 804 -23.61 -30.98 -16.05
CA ALA A 804 -24.96 -31.52 -15.85
C ALA A 804 -25.88 -31.35 -17.05
N PHE A 805 -25.57 -30.41 -17.96
CA PHE A 805 -26.32 -30.24 -19.21
C PHE A 805 -26.01 -31.32 -20.25
N ARG A 806 -24.83 -31.96 -20.18
CA ARG A 806 -24.45 -32.98 -21.18
C ARG A 806 -25.26 -34.25 -20.98
N GLY A 807 -26.00 -34.65 -22.01
CA GLY A 807 -26.88 -35.81 -21.95
C GLY A 807 -28.16 -35.59 -21.11
N ALA A 808 -28.46 -34.36 -20.70
CA ALA A 808 -29.65 -34.05 -19.91
C ALA A 808 -30.97 -34.41 -20.61
N LEU A 809 -30.97 -34.43 -21.95
CA LEU A 809 -32.14 -34.83 -22.75
C LEU A 809 -32.02 -36.23 -23.37
N LYS A 810 -30.95 -36.98 -23.09
CA LYS A 810 -30.66 -38.26 -23.74
C LYS A 810 -31.79 -39.28 -23.57
N ASN A 811 -32.44 -39.29 -22.41
CA ASN A 811 -33.54 -40.22 -22.11
C ASN A 811 -34.85 -39.87 -22.84
N PHE A 812 -34.93 -38.72 -23.51
CA PHE A 812 -36.12 -38.24 -24.24
C PHE A 812 -35.93 -38.27 -25.76
N GLU A 813 -34.93 -39.01 -26.26
CA GLU A 813 -34.58 -39.03 -27.69
C GLU A 813 -35.74 -39.50 -28.57
N THR A 814 -36.59 -40.40 -28.07
CA THR A 814 -37.78 -40.87 -28.80
C THR A 814 -38.80 -39.75 -28.91
N GLU A 815 -39.09 -39.07 -27.82
CA GLU A 815 -40.09 -38.00 -27.78
C GLU A 815 -39.64 -36.74 -28.51
N LEU A 816 -38.34 -36.48 -28.56
CA LEU A 816 -37.75 -35.39 -29.33
C LEU A 816 -37.91 -35.58 -30.85
N LYS A 817 -38.19 -36.79 -31.34
CA LYS A 817 -38.54 -37.02 -32.75
C LYS A 817 -39.94 -36.53 -33.11
N GLU A 818 -40.83 -36.43 -32.13
CA GLU A 818 -42.21 -35.96 -32.28
C GLU A 818 -42.35 -34.44 -32.00
N ILE A 819 -41.25 -33.79 -31.60
CA ILE A 819 -41.20 -32.35 -31.29
C ILE A 819 -40.65 -31.59 -32.50
N ASN A 820 -41.46 -30.68 -33.04
CA ASN A 820 -41.18 -30.00 -34.30
C ASN A 820 -40.35 -28.72 -34.09
N LYS A 821 -40.40 -28.14 -32.88
CA LYS A 821 -39.73 -26.88 -32.52
C LYS A 821 -38.66 -27.11 -31.46
N LYS A 822 -37.42 -26.80 -31.81
CA LYS A 822 -36.24 -26.94 -30.94
C LYS A 822 -35.81 -25.57 -30.42
N TRP A 823 -36.10 -25.28 -29.16
CA TRP A 823 -35.81 -23.98 -28.56
C TRP A 823 -34.33 -23.81 -28.21
N LYS A 824 -33.87 -22.55 -28.26
CA LYS A 824 -32.52 -22.16 -27.88
C LYS A 824 -32.31 -22.26 -26.36
N TRP A 825 -31.16 -22.79 -25.93
CA TRP A 825 -30.75 -22.88 -24.53
C TRP A 825 -29.64 -21.87 -24.21
N ASN A 826 -29.98 -20.83 -23.47
CA ASN A 826 -29.04 -19.84 -22.95
C ASN A 826 -28.72 -20.15 -21.47
N VAL A 827 -27.46 -20.42 -21.15
CA VAL A 827 -27.00 -20.65 -19.77
C VAL A 827 -26.12 -19.48 -19.32
N TYR A 828 -26.44 -18.87 -18.18
CA TYR A 828 -25.69 -17.78 -17.58
C TYR A 828 -24.93 -18.29 -16.36
N CYS A 829 -23.64 -18.57 -16.54
CA CYS A 829 -22.74 -19.11 -15.53
C CYS A 829 -21.95 -17.98 -14.87
N TYR A 830 -22.17 -17.75 -13.58
CA TYR A 830 -21.34 -16.81 -12.83
C TYR A 830 -20.07 -17.48 -12.33
N LEU A 831 -18.91 -16.82 -12.47
CA LEU A 831 -17.65 -17.35 -11.94
C LEU A 831 -16.66 -16.27 -11.49
N PHE A 832 -15.64 -16.69 -10.73
CA PHE A 832 -14.48 -15.85 -10.40
C PHE A 832 -13.25 -16.27 -11.20
N ALA A 833 -12.67 -15.35 -11.97
CA ALA A 833 -11.34 -15.51 -12.54
C ALA A 833 -10.31 -14.91 -11.56
N LYS A 834 -9.32 -15.70 -11.15
CA LYS A 834 -8.32 -15.33 -10.13
C LYS A 834 -6.90 -15.56 -10.64
N SER A 835 -5.98 -14.66 -10.31
CA SER A 835 -4.55 -14.83 -10.58
C SER A 835 -3.70 -14.70 -9.32
N GLN A 836 -2.60 -15.45 -9.27
CA GLN A 836 -1.58 -15.31 -8.21
C GLN A 836 -0.52 -14.25 -8.56
N VAL A 837 -0.43 -13.87 -9.83
CA VAL A 837 0.50 -12.87 -10.37
C VAL A 837 -0.27 -11.74 -11.07
N ASP A 838 0.37 -10.62 -11.35
CA ASP A 838 -0.29 -9.54 -12.08
C ASP A 838 -0.41 -9.91 -13.58
N VAL A 839 -1.63 -9.88 -14.10
CA VAL A 839 -1.99 -10.29 -15.47
C VAL A 839 -2.82 -9.20 -16.16
N PRO A 840 -2.82 -9.10 -17.50
CA PRO A 840 -3.66 -8.15 -18.24
C PRO A 840 -5.16 -8.37 -18.01
N ASP A 841 -6.01 -7.35 -18.20
CA ASP A 841 -7.46 -7.48 -18.01
C ASP A 841 -8.09 -8.53 -18.94
N GLU A 842 -7.60 -8.63 -20.18
CA GLU A 842 -8.01 -9.61 -21.21
C GLU A 842 -7.81 -11.06 -20.72
N TRP A 843 -6.77 -11.31 -19.92
CA TRP A 843 -6.48 -12.64 -19.38
C TRP A 843 -7.62 -13.15 -18.49
N TYR A 844 -8.27 -12.28 -17.72
CA TYR A 844 -9.36 -12.72 -16.85
C TYR A 844 -10.59 -13.15 -17.64
N GLU A 845 -10.85 -12.52 -18.78
CA GLU A 845 -11.93 -12.93 -19.68
C GLU A 845 -11.59 -14.26 -20.37
N GLU A 846 -10.35 -14.42 -20.83
CA GLU A 846 -9.85 -15.67 -21.41
C GLU A 846 -9.89 -16.81 -20.40
N GLU A 847 -9.47 -16.57 -19.16
CA GLU A 847 -9.51 -17.56 -18.08
C GLU A 847 -10.96 -17.94 -17.75
N ALA A 848 -11.88 -16.97 -17.70
CA ALA A 848 -13.30 -17.25 -17.52
C ALA A 848 -13.87 -18.15 -18.63
N ARG A 849 -13.50 -17.91 -19.89
CA ARG A 849 -13.88 -18.78 -21.03
C ARG A 849 -13.26 -20.17 -20.89
N ARG A 850 -11.95 -20.22 -20.61
CA ARG A 850 -11.19 -21.47 -20.45
C ARG A 850 -11.78 -22.36 -19.36
N MET A 851 -12.16 -21.80 -18.21
CA MET A 851 -12.79 -22.53 -17.12
C MET A 851 -14.12 -23.18 -17.54
N CYS A 852 -14.93 -22.49 -18.35
CA CYS A 852 -16.16 -23.02 -18.91
C CYS A 852 -15.89 -24.12 -19.95
N ASP A 853 -14.95 -23.91 -20.87
CA ASP A 853 -14.60 -24.88 -21.91
C ASP A 853 -14.00 -26.17 -21.30
N GLU A 854 -13.17 -26.04 -20.27
CA GLU A 854 -12.58 -27.16 -19.54
C GLU A 854 -13.65 -28.03 -18.86
N LYS A 855 -14.69 -27.41 -18.31
CA LYS A 855 -15.80 -28.13 -17.66
C LYS A 855 -16.80 -28.71 -18.64
N THR A 856 -17.07 -28.03 -19.76
CA THR A 856 -18.01 -28.57 -20.77
C THR A 856 -17.40 -29.73 -21.56
N LYS A 857 -16.07 -29.75 -21.76
CA LYS A 857 -15.32 -30.78 -22.51
C LYS A 857 -15.94 -31.03 -23.90
N TRP A 858 -16.15 -29.96 -24.66
CA TRP A 858 -16.73 -30.01 -26.02
C TRP A 858 -15.75 -29.48 -27.07
N ASP A 859 -15.78 -30.05 -28.28
CA ASP A 859 -14.82 -29.72 -29.36
C ASP A 859 -14.87 -28.24 -29.80
N LYS A 860 -16.02 -27.59 -29.62
CA LYS A 860 -16.22 -26.17 -29.91
C LYS A 860 -16.65 -25.46 -28.63
N SER A 861 -16.06 -24.29 -28.36
CA SER A 861 -16.49 -23.47 -27.22
C SER A 861 -17.97 -23.15 -27.34
N LEU A 862 -18.69 -23.38 -26.24
CA LEU A 862 -20.12 -23.04 -26.13
C LEU A 862 -20.32 -21.60 -25.63
N VAL A 863 -19.24 -20.89 -25.29
CA VAL A 863 -19.30 -19.54 -24.73
C VAL A 863 -19.55 -18.51 -25.84
N VAL A 864 -20.70 -17.85 -25.77
CA VAL A 864 -21.09 -16.80 -26.74
C VAL A 864 -20.79 -15.39 -26.25
N ASN A 865 -20.79 -15.17 -24.93
CA ASN A 865 -20.51 -13.86 -24.34
C ASN A 865 -19.88 -14.00 -22.95
N CYS A 866 -19.00 -13.06 -22.59
CA CYS A 866 -18.37 -13.00 -21.28
C CYS A 866 -18.53 -11.57 -20.74
N HIS A 867 -19.43 -11.38 -19.78
CA HIS A 867 -19.69 -10.06 -19.20
C HIS A 867 -18.93 -9.89 -17.89
N ASN A 868 -18.00 -8.93 -17.82
CA ASN A 868 -17.37 -8.55 -16.56
C ASN A 868 -18.41 -7.84 -15.67
N VAL A 869 -18.74 -8.48 -14.54
CA VAL A 869 -19.74 -7.98 -13.59
C VAL A 869 -19.12 -6.92 -12.67
N ARG A 870 -17.93 -7.23 -12.13
CA ARG A 870 -17.14 -6.33 -11.27
C ARG A 870 -15.77 -6.91 -10.91
N THR A 871 -14.85 -6.02 -10.57
CA THR A 871 -13.66 -6.34 -9.78
C THR A 871 -14.05 -6.72 -8.34
N VAL A 872 -13.54 -7.85 -7.86
CA VAL A 872 -13.73 -8.33 -6.48
C VAL A 872 -12.57 -7.91 -5.59
N SER A 873 -11.34 -8.08 -6.08
CA SER A 873 -10.08 -7.60 -5.50
C SER A 873 -9.04 -7.42 -6.63
N SER A 874 -7.85 -6.89 -6.33
CA SER A 874 -6.82 -6.55 -7.34
C SER A 874 -6.42 -7.69 -8.28
N ARG A 875 -6.64 -8.95 -7.90
CA ARG A 875 -6.34 -10.14 -8.71
C ARG A 875 -7.51 -11.10 -8.88
N LYS A 876 -8.73 -10.60 -8.72
CA LYS A 876 -9.96 -11.41 -8.79
C LYS A 876 -11.08 -10.62 -9.44
N GLU A 877 -11.52 -11.11 -10.58
CA GLU A 877 -12.64 -10.56 -11.36
C GLU A 877 -13.85 -11.49 -11.29
N MET A 878 -15.05 -10.93 -11.35
CA MET A 878 -16.31 -11.68 -11.41
C MET A 878 -16.93 -11.54 -12.79
N PHE A 879 -17.27 -12.67 -13.41
CA PHE A 879 -17.89 -12.72 -14.74
C PHE A 879 -19.25 -13.41 -14.71
N CYS A 880 -20.12 -12.99 -15.63
CA CYS A 880 -21.30 -13.72 -16.08
C CYS A 880 -21.01 -14.23 -17.50
N VAL A 881 -20.72 -15.51 -17.62
CA VAL A 881 -20.42 -16.18 -18.90
C VAL A 881 -21.72 -16.74 -19.47
N GLN A 882 -22.10 -16.30 -20.66
CA GLN A 882 -23.26 -16.83 -21.38
C GLN A 882 -22.80 -17.95 -22.32
N LEU A 883 -23.42 -19.12 -22.17
CA LEU A 883 -23.23 -20.27 -23.04
C LEU A 883 -24.51 -20.54 -23.83
N GLU A 884 -24.35 -20.92 -25.09
CA GLU A 884 -25.45 -21.43 -25.91
C GLU A 884 -25.29 -22.95 -26.03
N ILE A 885 -26.23 -23.70 -25.45
CA ILE A 885 -26.13 -25.16 -25.36
C ILE A 885 -26.84 -25.81 -26.56
N PRO A 886 -26.11 -26.50 -27.45
CA PRO A 886 -26.71 -27.12 -28.62
C PRO A 886 -27.37 -28.47 -28.28
N PHE A 887 -28.35 -28.90 -29.08
CA PHE A 887 -29.06 -30.17 -28.85
C PHE A 887 -28.13 -31.39 -28.90
N GLU A 888 -27.08 -31.34 -29.71
CA GLU A 888 -26.06 -32.38 -29.78
C GLU A 888 -25.36 -32.57 -28.43
N TYR A 889 -25.15 -31.48 -27.67
CA TYR A 889 -24.58 -31.55 -26.33
C TYR A 889 -25.57 -32.14 -25.32
N LEU A 890 -26.85 -31.73 -25.41
CA LEU A 890 -27.93 -32.23 -24.55
C LEU A 890 -28.24 -33.72 -24.76
N LEU A 891 -27.93 -34.27 -25.94
CA LEU A 891 -28.15 -35.68 -26.30
C LEU A 891 -26.89 -36.55 -26.23
N ALA A 892 -25.71 -35.94 -26.06
CA ALA A 892 -24.45 -36.65 -25.95
C ALA A 892 -24.40 -37.58 -24.72
N ASP A 893 -23.46 -38.52 -24.72
CA ASP A 893 -23.18 -39.32 -23.53
C ASP A 893 -22.82 -38.42 -22.33
N PRO A 894 -23.42 -38.66 -21.14
CA PRO A 894 -23.00 -37.97 -19.92
C PRO A 894 -21.50 -38.12 -19.69
N LEU A 895 -20.87 -37.06 -19.16
CA LEU A 895 -19.48 -37.18 -18.71
C LEU A 895 -19.40 -38.16 -17.53
N PRO A 896 -18.30 -38.92 -17.37
CA PRO A 896 -18.07 -39.73 -16.19
C PRO A 896 -18.21 -38.85 -14.94
N GLU A 897 -18.91 -39.34 -13.93
CA GLU A 897 -19.02 -38.63 -12.65
C GLU A 897 -17.63 -38.56 -12.01
N GLU A 898 -17.09 -37.34 -11.88
CA GLU A 898 -15.92 -37.10 -11.05
C GLU A 898 -16.31 -37.44 -9.59
N PRO A 899 -15.48 -38.19 -8.84
CA PRO A 899 -15.82 -38.61 -7.49
C PRO A 899 -16.15 -37.39 -6.62
N GLU A 900 -17.31 -37.44 -5.96
CA GLU A 900 -17.74 -36.37 -5.05
C GLU A 900 -16.73 -36.25 -3.90
N VAL A 901 -16.06 -35.10 -3.81
CA VAL A 901 -15.28 -34.73 -2.63
C VAL A 901 -16.30 -34.32 -1.55
N PRO A 902 -16.34 -34.96 -0.37
CA PRO A 902 -17.33 -34.66 0.66
C PRO A 902 -17.25 -33.19 1.11
N PHE A 903 -18.40 -32.57 1.31
CA PHE A 903 -18.51 -31.25 1.91
C PHE A 903 -18.33 -31.40 3.43
N GLU A 904 -17.14 -31.09 3.96
CA GLU A 904 -16.94 -31.00 5.41
C GLU A 904 -17.54 -29.67 5.93
N PRO A 905 -18.50 -29.71 6.87
CA PRO A 905 -19.07 -28.51 7.46
C PRO A 905 -18.10 -27.95 8.52
N GLU A 906 -17.71 -26.69 8.41
CA GLU A 906 -16.95 -26.07 9.50
C GLU A 906 -17.82 -25.96 10.77
N GLU A 907 -17.38 -26.55 11.88
CA GLU A 907 -18.06 -26.49 13.20
C GLU A 907 -18.12 -25.06 13.78
N VAL A 908 -18.94 -24.85 14.81
CA VAL A 908 -19.22 -23.57 15.47
C VAL A 908 -19.02 -23.78 16.97
N GLU A 909 -18.09 -23.06 17.61
CA GLU A 909 -17.97 -23.02 19.09
C GLU A 909 -18.23 -21.62 19.68
N GLU A 910 -19.01 -21.60 20.76
CA GLU A 910 -19.58 -20.44 21.47
C GLU A 910 -18.59 -19.62 22.34
N PRO A 911 -18.91 -18.36 22.71
CA PRO A 911 -17.96 -17.41 23.28
C PRO A 911 -17.94 -17.40 24.82
N SER A 912 -16.75 -17.55 25.43
CA SER A 912 -16.50 -17.04 26.79
C SER A 912 -15.09 -16.46 27.04
N SER A 913 -15.08 -15.14 27.20
CA SER A 913 -14.17 -14.30 28.01
C SER A 913 -12.68 -14.12 27.67
N LEU A 914 -12.35 -12.84 27.42
CA LEU A 914 -11.06 -12.12 27.47
C LEU A 914 -10.10 -12.22 26.26
N TYR A 915 -10.23 -11.20 25.39
CA TYR A 915 -9.22 -10.60 24.50
C TYR A 915 -8.24 -11.56 23.79
N VAL A 916 -8.64 -12.06 22.61
CA VAL A 916 -7.74 -12.69 21.61
C VAL A 916 -8.18 -12.26 20.19
N CYS A 917 -7.21 -12.09 19.28
CA CYS A 917 -7.38 -11.77 17.86
C CYS A 917 -8.18 -12.85 17.09
N PRO A 918 -9.11 -12.51 16.16
CA PRO A 918 -9.82 -13.51 15.37
C PRO A 918 -9.15 -13.74 14.01
N VAL A 919 -8.53 -14.91 13.88
CA VAL A 919 -8.27 -15.60 12.61
C VAL A 919 -9.08 -16.89 12.72
N SER A 920 -10.05 -17.15 11.84
CA SER A 920 -10.67 -18.48 11.75
C SER A 920 -10.27 -19.13 10.43
N PHE A 921 -9.87 -20.40 10.55
CA PHE A 921 -9.46 -21.41 9.56
C PHE A 921 -10.52 -22.52 9.56
N PRO A 922 -10.50 -23.43 8.57
CA PRO A 922 -11.42 -24.53 8.53
C PRO A 922 -11.30 -25.51 9.69
N HIS A 923 -12.44 -25.77 10.31
CA HIS A 923 -12.68 -26.89 11.21
C HIS A 923 -12.41 -28.19 10.47
N ASN A 924 -11.20 -28.67 10.71
CA ASN A 924 -10.84 -30.06 10.72
C ASN A 924 -10.76 -30.40 12.22
N ASP A 925 -11.64 -31.25 12.76
CA ASP A 925 -11.75 -31.56 14.20
C ASP A 925 -10.47 -32.18 14.80
N SER A 926 -9.47 -32.43 13.96
CA SER A 926 -8.11 -32.83 14.28
C SER A 926 -7.22 -31.72 14.88
N VAL A 927 -7.64 -30.45 14.85
CA VAL A 927 -6.73 -29.31 15.14
C VAL A 927 -6.87 -28.74 16.56
N LEU A 928 -7.96 -29.06 17.29
CA LEU A 928 -8.18 -28.63 18.69
C LEU A 928 -7.41 -29.53 19.70
N TYR A 929 -6.92 -28.97 20.80
CA TYR A 929 -6.13 -29.70 21.81
C TYR A 929 -6.97 -30.76 22.55
N ASN A 930 -6.70 -32.03 22.30
CA ASN A 930 -7.40 -33.16 22.87
C ASN A 930 -6.62 -33.74 24.05
N GLU A 931 -6.92 -33.25 25.24
CA GLU A 931 -6.27 -33.68 26.48
C GLU A 931 -6.44 -35.19 26.75
N LYS A 932 -7.60 -35.77 26.40
CA LYS A 932 -7.83 -37.22 26.57
C LYS A 932 -6.89 -38.02 25.68
N ARG A 933 -6.75 -37.62 24.41
CA ARG A 933 -5.85 -38.25 23.45
C ARG A 933 -4.40 -38.17 23.93
N VAL A 934 -3.98 -37.01 24.43
CA VAL A 934 -2.64 -36.82 25.02
C VAL A 934 -2.40 -37.76 26.22
N HIS A 935 -3.39 -37.98 27.07
CA HIS A 935 -3.29 -38.94 28.19
C HIS A 935 -3.27 -40.41 27.72
N GLU A 936 -3.93 -40.73 26.61
CA GLU A 936 -4.01 -42.08 26.06
C GLU A 936 -2.72 -42.52 25.37
N ILE A 937 -2.17 -41.68 24.49
CA ILE A 937 -1.04 -42.05 23.61
C ILE A 937 0.26 -41.29 23.93
N GLY A 938 0.21 -40.36 24.89
CA GLY A 938 1.32 -39.52 25.30
C GLY A 938 1.44 -38.20 24.52
N PRO A 939 2.08 -37.17 25.10
CA PRO A 939 2.22 -35.84 24.47
C PRO A 939 2.87 -35.87 23.09
N ASP A 940 3.94 -36.66 22.92
CA ASP A 940 4.70 -36.67 21.68
C ASP A 940 3.94 -37.31 20.51
N LEU A 941 3.24 -38.43 20.72
CA LEU A 941 2.46 -39.05 19.64
C LEU A 941 1.21 -38.23 19.31
N ALA A 942 0.56 -37.61 20.31
CA ALA A 942 -0.55 -36.71 20.07
C ALA A 942 -0.10 -35.44 19.32
N CYS A 943 1.09 -34.91 19.64
CA CYS A 943 1.68 -33.81 18.88
C CYS A 943 2.06 -34.22 17.45
N LEU A 944 2.49 -35.46 17.22
CA LEU A 944 2.78 -35.98 15.87
C LEU A 944 1.50 -36.06 15.04
N GLU A 945 0.43 -36.59 15.63
CA GLU A 945 -0.89 -36.69 15.01
C GLU A 945 -1.36 -35.29 14.57
N TRP A 946 -1.37 -34.34 15.51
CA TRP A 946 -1.74 -32.94 15.27
C TRP A 946 -0.88 -32.27 14.18
N LEU A 947 0.45 -32.38 14.26
CA LEU A 947 1.36 -31.76 13.29
C LEU A 947 1.12 -32.27 11.87
N MET A 948 0.89 -33.58 11.69
CA MET A 948 0.62 -34.17 10.38
C MET A 948 -0.77 -33.82 9.86
N GLU A 949 -1.73 -33.56 10.74
CA GLU A 949 -3.08 -33.10 10.40
C GLU A 949 -3.10 -31.63 9.98
N CYS A 950 -2.25 -30.79 10.59
CA CYS A 950 -2.00 -29.39 10.18
C CYS A 950 -1.20 -29.25 8.86
N GLY A 951 -0.75 -30.37 8.28
CA GLY A 951 -0.02 -30.38 7.00
C GLY A 951 1.51 -30.26 7.13
N SER A 952 2.10 -30.65 8.27
CA SER A 952 3.55 -30.60 8.45
C SER A 952 4.30 -31.36 7.34
N THR A 953 5.35 -30.74 6.82
CA THR A 953 6.20 -31.29 5.75
C THR A 953 6.93 -32.55 6.22
N SER A 954 7.44 -32.56 7.45
CA SER A 954 8.02 -33.75 8.06
C SER A 954 8.14 -33.67 9.57
N VAL A 955 8.02 -34.81 10.25
CA VAL A 955 8.28 -34.99 11.68
C VAL A 955 9.23 -36.16 11.90
N ARG A 956 10.34 -35.94 12.60
CA ARG A 956 11.32 -36.98 12.95
C ARG A 956 11.12 -37.45 14.38
N MET A 957 11.03 -38.76 14.55
CA MET A 957 10.92 -39.44 15.82
C MET A 957 12.28 -39.89 16.35
N SER A 958 12.39 -40.13 17.66
CA SER A 958 13.65 -40.49 18.32
C SER A 958 14.19 -41.88 17.96
N ASP A 959 13.36 -42.77 17.43
CA ASP A 959 13.76 -44.06 16.87
C ASP A 959 14.36 -43.95 15.45
N GLY A 960 14.41 -42.74 14.88
CA GLY A 960 14.98 -42.43 13.58
C GLY A 960 13.98 -42.43 12.43
N GLN A 961 12.70 -42.75 12.67
CA GLN A 961 11.67 -42.67 11.63
C GLN A 961 11.33 -41.21 11.29
N ILE A 962 11.12 -40.93 10.01
CA ILE A 962 10.70 -39.62 9.51
C ILE A 962 9.33 -39.80 8.86
N ILE A 963 8.34 -39.15 9.44
CA ILE A 963 6.96 -39.19 9.01
C ILE A 963 6.71 -37.97 8.14
N THR A 964 6.30 -38.20 6.89
CA THR A 964 6.09 -37.13 5.88
C THR A 964 4.65 -37.09 5.36
N ARG A 965 3.86 -38.11 5.68
CA ARG A 965 2.46 -38.23 5.22
C ARG A 965 1.58 -38.73 6.36
N GLN A 966 0.31 -38.30 6.39
CA GLN A 966 -0.66 -38.74 7.39
C GLN A 966 -0.85 -40.28 7.41
N ARG A 967 -0.71 -40.95 6.26
CA ARG A 967 -0.76 -42.41 6.22
C ARG A 967 0.38 -43.07 7.01
N GLU A 968 1.60 -42.55 6.89
CA GLU A 968 2.77 -43.05 7.62
C GLU A 968 2.59 -42.83 9.13
N MET A 969 2.02 -41.69 9.53
CA MET A 969 1.64 -41.42 10.92
C MET A 969 0.64 -42.46 11.46
N ARG A 970 -0.44 -42.75 10.71
CA ARG A 970 -1.47 -43.72 11.12
C ARG A 970 -0.94 -45.14 11.23
N GLU A 971 0.08 -45.50 10.45
CA GLU A 971 0.78 -46.78 10.54
C GLU A 971 1.80 -46.79 11.71
N TYR A 972 2.44 -45.64 11.99
CA TYR A 972 3.47 -45.50 13.02
C TYR A 972 2.93 -45.49 14.45
N ILE A 973 1.87 -44.72 14.74
CA ILE A 973 1.35 -44.53 16.10
C ILE A 973 1.00 -45.88 16.79
N PRO A 974 0.26 -46.81 16.16
CA PRO A 974 -0.02 -48.11 16.76
C PRO A 974 1.24 -48.94 17.03
N HIS A 975 2.26 -48.87 16.16
CA HIS A 975 3.53 -49.58 16.33
C HIS A 975 4.32 -49.02 17.52
N ALA A 976 4.43 -47.70 17.62
CA ALA A 976 5.09 -47.00 18.72
C ALA A 976 4.43 -47.28 20.09
N LEU A 977 3.10 -47.47 20.13
CA LEU A 977 2.37 -47.84 21.34
C LEU A 977 2.54 -49.32 21.74
N ALA A 978 2.84 -50.20 20.78
CA ALA A 978 3.06 -51.63 21.02
C ALA A 978 4.45 -51.91 21.61
N GLU A 979 5.44 -51.05 21.35
CA GLU A 979 6.77 -51.09 21.97
C GLU A 979 6.71 -50.57 23.43
N LYS A 980 6.12 -51.36 24.33
CA LYS A 980 6.23 -51.09 25.77
C LYS A 980 7.69 -51.28 26.23
N PRO A 981 8.18 -50.46 27.19
CA PRO A 981 9.53 -50.59 27.72
C PRO A 981 9.75 -51.99 28.31
N SER A 982 10.72 -52.74 27.79
CA SER A 982 11.23 -53.89 28.52
C SER A 982 11.99 -53.38 29.75
N MET A 983 11.64 -53.90 30.93
CA MET A 983 12.32 -53.57 32.20
C MET A 983 13.81 -53.98 32.22
N GLU A 984 14.31 -54.62 31.16
CA GLU A 984 15.63 -55.24 31.12
C GLU A 984 16.77 -54.27 30.80
N ASN A 985 16.49 -53.06 30.30
CA ASN A 985 17.49 -51.98 30.16
C ASN A 985 16.82 -50.60 30.22
N PRO A 986 16.57 -50.03 31.40
CA PRO A 986 16.06 -48.67 31.48
C PRO A 986 17.12 -47.70 30.91
N PRO A 987 16.79 -46.86 29.91
CA PRO A 987 17.71 -45.84 29.43
C PRO A 987 18.07 -44.91 30.60
N ALA A 988 19.33 -44.48 30.69
CA ALA A 988 19.85 -43.70 31.82
C ALA A 988 18.94 -42.48 32.09
N ILE A 989 18.07 -42.60 33.10
CA ILE A 989 17.10 -41.57 33.46
C ILE A 989 17.88 -40.38 33.99
N GLN A 990 17.97 -39.32 33.20
CA GLN A 990 18.45 -38.03 33.69
C GLN A 990 17.45 -37.53 34.73
N THR A 991 17.94 -36.95 35.82
CA THR A 991 17.16 -36.53 37.01
C THR A 991 15.96 -35.60 36.71
N GLY A 992 15.84 -35.05 35.49
CA GLY A 992 14.73 -34.22 35.03
C GLY A 992 13.52 -34.95 34.39
N ASP A 993 13.60 -36.26 34.12
CA ASP A 993 12.52 -36.99 33.44
C ASP A 993 11.58 -37.76 34.38
N ILE A 994 11.93 -37.87 35.66
CA ILE A 994 11.10 -38.57 36.67
C ILE A 994 9.73 -37.91 36.82
N SER A 995 9.62 -36.58 36.69
CA SER A 995 8.34 -35.87 36.75
C SER A 995 7.49 -36.09 35.49
N TYR A 996 8.13 -36.27 34.32
CA TYR A 996 7.44 -36.55 33.06
C TYR A 996 6.78 -37.92 33.11
N GLU A 997 7.52 -38.96 33.49
CA GLU A 997 6.99 -40.34 33.54
C GLU A 997 5.88 -40.49 34.61
N LYS A 998 5.92 -39.67 35.66
CA LYS A 998 4.82 -39.58 36.65
C LYS A 998 3.58 -38.90 36.09
N GLN A 999 3.75 -37.89 35.24
CA GLN A 999 2.66 -37.12 34.66
C GLN A 999 2.02 -37.85 33.47
N TRP A 1000 2.82 -38.59 32.69
CA TRP A 1000 2.41 -39.27 31.46
C TRP A 1000 2.80 -40.76 31.47
N PRO A 1001 2.21 -41.59 32.36
CA PRO A 1001 2.63 -42.97 32.57
C PRO A 1001 2.40 -43.91 31.37
N ASN A 1002 1.55 -43.51 30.42
CA ASN A 1002 1.24 -44.27 29.20
C ASN A 1002 2.05 -43.79 27.98
N ALA A 1003 2.87 -42.74 28.12
CA ALA A 1003 3.65 -42.24 27.00
C ALA A 1003 4.74 -43.25 26.60
N PRO A 1004 4.91 -43.55 25.31
CA PRO A 1004 5.96 -44.45 24.85
C PRO A 1004 7.35 -43.82 25.03
N TYR A 1005 8.39 -44.65 24.94
CA TYR A 1005 9.80 -44.19 24.98
C TYR A 1005 10.29 -43.61 23.65
N THR A 1006 9.40 -43.37 22.68
CA THR A 1006 9.68 -42.61 21.46
C THR A 1006 9.08 -41.22 21.56
N TRP A 1007 9.79 -40.20 21.06
CA TRP A 1007 9.38 -38.80 21.15
C TRP A 1007 9.75 -38.00 19.89
N ILE A 1008 9.16 -36.82 19.73
CA ILE A 1008 9.45 -35.93 18.60
C ILE A 1008 10.81 -35.24 18.81
N VAL A 1009 11.65 -35.27 17.79
CA VAL A 1009 12.98 -34.62 17.81
C VAL A 1009 13.01 -33.39 16.92
N ASP A 1010 12.52 -33.49 15.67
CA ASP A 1010 12.58 -32.41 14.70
C ASP A 1010 11.26 -32.28 13.92
N VAL A 1011 10.84 -31.04 13.67
CA VAL A 1011 9.63 -30.74 12.88
C VAL A 1011 9.95 -29.70 11.83
N ASP A 1012 9.57 -30.00 10.59
CA ASP A 1012 9.41 -29.03 9.52
C ASP A 1012 7.93 -28.87 9.21
N ALA A 1013 7.36 -27.75 9.65
CA ALA A 1013 5.97 -27.39 9.46
C ALA A 1013 5.84 -26.24 8.44
N SER A 1014 6.74 -26.16 7.46
CA SER A 1014 6.61 -25.15 6.39
C SER A 1014 5.25 -25.25 5.68
N ASP A 1015 4.64 -24.10 5.38
CA ASP A 1015 3.32 -23.95 4.74
C ASP A 1015 2.16 -24.65 5.50
N SER A 1016 2.35 -24.96 6.79
CA SER A 1016 1.35 -25.65 7.61
C SER A 1016 0.38 -24.68 8.29
N ALA A 1017 -0.88 -25.10 8.43
CA ALA A 1017 -1.94 -24.29 9.03
C ALA A 1017 -1.91 -24.37 10.57
N ILE A 1018 -0.86 -23.82 11.19
CA ILE A 1018 -0.65 -23.88 12.64
C ILE A 1018 -1.12 -22.58 13.30
N ALA A 1019 -2.11 -22.68 14.19
CA ALA A 1019 -2.66 -21.59 15.01
C ALA A 1019 -2.11 -21.61 16.46
N ASN A 1020 -2.35 -20.53 17.22
CA ASN A 1020 -1.82 -20.37 18.59
C ASN A 1020 -2.23 -21.50 19.54
N GLU A 1021 -3.48 -21.93 19.48
CA GLU A 1021 -4.10 -22.90 20.38
C GLU A 1021 -3.44 -24.28 20.27
N GLY A 1022 -3.05 -24.67 19.06
CA GLY A 1022 -2.39 -25.94 18.77
C GLY A 1022 -0.98 -26.07 19.38
N PHE A 1023 -0.31 -24.96 19.69
CA PHE A 1023 0.98 -24.98 20.41
C PHE A 1023 0.88 -25.63 21.81
N THR A 1024 -0.33 -25.83 22.34
CA THR A 1024 -0.56 -26.61 23.57
C THR A 1024 -0.06 -28.05 23.43
N TYR A 1025 -0.15 -28.66 22.24
CA TYR A 1025 0.43 -29.99 21.97
C TYR A 1025 1.95 -30.01 22.10
N LEU A 1026 2.61 -28.90 21.75
CA LEU A 1026 4.06 -28.76 21.87
C LEU A 1026 4.51 -28.50 23.31
N ARG A 1027 3.62 -28.08 24.22
CA ARG A 1027 3.99 -27.66 25.59
C ARG A 1027 4.67 -28.77 26.39
N ASP A 1028 4.13 -29.99 26.29
CA ASP A 1028 4.52 -31.12 27.14
C ASP A 1028 5.29 -32.20 26.38
N VAL A 1029 5.75 -31.95 25.14
CA VAL A 1029 6.60 -32.89 24.39
C VAL A 1029 7.92 -33.14 25.10
N ARG A 1030 8.42 -34.37 25.04
CA ARG A 1030 9.48 -34.84 25.92
C ARG A 1030 10.79 -34.07 25.70
N ARG A 1031 11.27 -34.01 24.45
CA ARG A 1031 12.58 -33.45 24.06
C ARG A 1031 12.66 -32.97 22.60
N ILE A 1032 11.73 -32.12 22.18
CA ILE A 1032 11.83 -31.52 20.85
C ILE A 1032 13.07 -30.63 20.76
N GLU A 1033 13.86 -30.80 19.70
CA GLU A 1033 15.14 -30.12 19.49
C GLU A 1033 15.06 -29.06 18.38
N LYS A 1034 14.24 -29.28 17.34
CA LYS A 1034 14.11 -28.34 16.21
C LYS A 1034 12.68 -28.12 15.75
N LEU A 1035 12.35 -26.85 15.52
CA LEU A 1035 11.08 -26.41 14.97
C LEU A 1035 11.32 -25.45 13.81
N LYS A 1036 10.67 -25.70 12.67
CA LYS A 1036 10.67 -24.81 11.51
C LYS A 1036 9.23 -24.47 11.11
N PHE A 1037 8.92 -23.18 11.12
CA PHE A 1037 7.61 -22.58 10.86
C PHE A 1037 7.71 -21.52 9.77
N ASN A 1038 7.97 -21.97 8.54
CA ASN A 1038 8.10 -21.06 7.40
C ASN A 1038 6.72 -20.93 6.73
N PHE A 1039 6.31 -19.72 6.39
CA PHE A 1039 5.00 -19.44 5.76
C PHE A 1039 3.82 -19.94 6.60
N CYS A 1040 3.97 -19.94 7.93
CA CYS A 1040 2.94 -20.32 8.88
C CYS A 1040 2.26 -19.06 9.40
N ASP A 1041 1.16 -18.65 8.78
CA ASP A 1041 0.67 -17.27 8.93
C ASP A 1041 -0.28 -17.04 10.11
N TYR A 1042 -0.57 -18.08 10.91
CA TYR A 1042 -1.76 -18.10 11.79
C TYR A 1042 -1.46 -18.18 13.30
N PHE A 1043 -0.19 -18.23 13.70
CA PHE A 1043 0.21 -18.09 15.10
C PHE A 1043 1.01 -16.81 15.33
N GLY A 1044 0.84 -16.19 16.49
CA GLY A 1044 1.54 -14.98 16.92
C GLY A 1044 2.27 -15.18 18.25
N ASP A 1045 2.52 -14.08 18.96
CA ASP A 1045 3.34 -14.09 20.17
C ASP A 1045 2.82 -15.05 21.27
N GLU A 1046 1.49 -15.23 21.36
CA GLU A 1046 0.86 -16.15 22.32
C GLU A 1046 1.12 -17.64 22.02
N GLY A 1047 1.37 -18.05 20.77
CA GLY A 1047 1.79 -19.43 20.47
C GLY A 1047 3.16 -19.74 21.09
N LEU A 1048 4.10 -18.79 20.97
CA LEU A 1048 5.46 -18.93 21.51
C LEU A 1048 5.51 -19.00 23.05
N LYS A 1049 4.49 -18.49 23.73
CA LYS A 1049 4.31 -18.61 25.18
C LYS A 1049 4.22 -20.08 25.62
N PHE A 1050 3.54 -20.95 24.88
CA PHE A 1050 3.42 -22.36 25.25
C PHE A 1050 4.76 -23.10 25.15
N LEU A 1051 5.57 -22.78 24.14
CA LEU A 1051 6.96 -23.28 24.05
C LEU A 1051 7.80 -22.76 25.23
N ALA A 1052 7.64 -21.47 25.57
CA ALA A 1052 8.42 -20.80 26.62
C ALA A 1052 8.03 -21.23 28.05
N GLN A 1053 6.78 -21.63 28.26
CA GLN A 1053 6.25 -22.09 29.55
C GLN A 1053 6.33 -23.62 29.72
N GLY A 1054 6.42 -24.36 28.61
CA GLY A 1054 6.50 -25.82 28.59
C GLY A 1054 7.93 -26.37 28.63
N ARG A 1055 8.03 -27.68 28.41
CA ARG A 1055 9.31 -28.41 28.28
C ARG A 1055 10.19 -27.92 27.12
N PRO A 1056 9.66 -27.48 25.96
CA PRO A 1056 10.49 -26.96 24.87
C PRO A 1056 11.44 -25.84 25.27
N ALA A 1057 11.12 -25.02 26.28
CA ALA A 1057 12.04 -23.98 26.77
C ALA A 1057 13.41 -24.53 27.21
N GLN A 1058 13.47 -25.81 27.60
CA GLN A 1058 14.66 -26.51 28.06
C GLN A 1058 15.26 -27.49 27.04
N THR A 1059 14.53 -27.81 25.96
CA THR A 1059 14.96 -28.83 24.98
C THR A 1059 15.12 -28.28 23.57
N LEU A 1060 14.34 -27.26 23.19
CA LEU A 1060 14.38 -26.67 21.85
C LEU A 1060 15.70 -25.93 21.63
N THR A 1061 16.47 -26.39 20.66
CA THR A 1061 17.78 -25.84 20.32
C THR A 1061 17.78 -25.08 19.00
N ASP A 1062 16.87 -25.38 18.08
CA ASP A 1062 16.75 -24.71 16.78
C ASP A 1062 15.30 -24.27 16.55
N LEU A 1063 15.10 -22.97 16.35
CA LEU A 1063 13.80 -22.42 15.99
C LEU A 1063 13.94 -21.57 14.73
N GLU A 1064 13.18 -21.90 13.71
CA GLU A 1064 13.09 -21.13 12.47
C GLU A 1064 11.65 -20.66 12.26
N ILE A 1065 11.44 -19.36 12.04
CA ILE A 1065 10.14 -18.77 11.73
C ILE A 1065 10.32 -17.78 10.59
N VAL A 1066 9.66 -18.04 9.47
CA VAL A 1066 9.81 -17.25 8.26
C VAL A 1066 8.43 -16.81 7.74
N LEU A 1067 8.31 -15.57 7.29
CA LEU A 1067 7.13 -15.02 6.61
C LEU A 1067 5.85 -15.01 7.45
N ASN A 1068 5.96 -15.05 8.78
CA ASN A 1068 4.80 -15.01 9.67
C ASN A 1068 4.36 -13.55 9.97
N PRO A 1069 3.13 -13.15 9.60
CA PRO A 1069 2.60 -11.79 9.78
C PRO A 1069 1.90 -11.58 11.12
N CYS A 1070 1.96 -12.51 12.06
CA CYS A 1070 1.32 -12.40 13.38
C CYS A 1070 2.33 -12.30 14.53
N ILE A 1071 3.61 -12.54 14.27
CA ILE A 1071 4.71 -12.32 15.23
C ILE A 1071 5.10 -10.83 15.26
N THR A 1072 5.09 -10.26 16.46
CA THR A 1072 5.39 -8.84 16.71
C THR A 1072 6.67 -8.66 17.53
N ASP A 1073 7.05 -7.40 17.80
CA ASP A 1073 8.14 -7.10 18.74
C ASP A 1073 7.95 -7.77 20.12
N GLY A 1074 6.69 -8.06 20.51
CA GLY A 1074 6.32 -8.71 21.78
C GLY A 1074 6.80 -10.16 21.91
N ALA A 1075 6.96 -10.90 20.81
CA ALA A 1075 7.47 -12.28 20.82
C ALA A 1075 8.84 -12.40 21.51
N VAL A 1076 9.63 -11.31 21.52
CA VAL A 1076 10.91 -11.25 22.21
C VAL A 1076 10.77 -11.70 23.66
N TYR A 1077 9.71 -11.26 24.36
CA TYR A 1077 9.50 -11.58 25.77
C TYR A 1077 9.43 -13.08 26.06
N TRP A 1078 8.80 -13.86 25.18
CA TRP A 1078 8.66 -15.31 25.33
C TRP A 1078 9.94 -16.04 24.90
N LEU A 1079 10.52 -15.63 23.77
CA LEU A 1079 11.74 -16.22 23.24
C LEU A 1079 12.92 -16.11 24.22
N LEU A 1080 13.05 -15.00 24.98
CA LEU A 1080 14.10 -14.82 26.00
C LEU A 1080 14.07 -15.89 27.11
N LYS A 1081 12.94 -16.60 27.29
CA LYS A 1081 12.77 -17.64 28.31
C LYS A 1081 13.25 -19.03 27.83
N MET A 1082 13.46 -19.23 26.53
CA MET A 1082 13.91 -20.49 25.93
C MET A 1082 15.44 -20.64 26.02
N LYS A 1083 15.97 -20.92 27.21
CA LYS A 1083 17.43 -20.90 27.47
C LYS A 1083 18.21 -22.02 26.76
N ALA A 1084 17.52 -23.06 26.30
CA ALA A 1084 18.13 -24.14 25.53
C ALA A 1084 18.43 -23.77 24.08
N LEU A 1085 17.85 -22.67 23.56
CA LEU A 1085 17.99 -22.27 22.18
C LEU A 1085 19.47 -22.03 21.81
N ARG A 1086 19.88 -22.56 20.66
CA ARG A 1086 21.23 -22.51 20.08
C ARG A 1086 21.23 -21.91 18.68
N ARG A 1087 20.10 -21.99 17.97
CA ARG A 1087 19.84 -21.29 16.71
C ARG A 1087 18.42 -20.74 16.75
N ALA A 1088 18.27 -19.47 16.37
CA ALA A 1088 16.99 -18.83 16.14
C ALA A 1088 17.08 -18.12 14.79
N HIS A 1089 16.28 -18.53 13.81
CA HIS A 1089 16.27 -17.96 12.47
C HIS A 1089 14.91 -17.34 12.20
N PHE A 1090 14.88 -16.02 12.03
CA PHE A 1090 13.67 -15.27 11.75
C PHE A 1090 13.77 -14.67 10.37
N TYR A 1091 12.72 -14.67 9.57
CA TYR A 1091 12.80 -14.00 8.27
C TYR A 1091 11.46 -13.39 7.89
N PHE A 1092 11.48 -12.16 7.36
CA PHE A 1092 10.28 -11.42 6.96
C PHE A 1092 9.13 -11.50 7.99
N LEU A 1093 9.37 -11.02 9.22
CA LEU A 1093 8.30 -10.80 10.20
C LEU A 1093 7.89 -9.31 10.12
N PRO A 1094 6.78 -8.97 9.44
CA PRO A 1094 6.46 -7.58 9.08
C PRO A 1094 6.11 -6.70 10.29
N TYR A 1095 5.63 -7.28 11.40
CA TYR A 1095 5.23 -6.54 12.60
C TYR A 1095 6.26 -6.58 13.74
N VAL A 1096 7.42 -7.19 13.53
CA VAL A 1096 8.61 -6.93 14.33
C VAL A 1096 9.21 -5.62 13.81
N ALA A 1097 8.71 -4.49 14.32
CA ALA A 1097 9.08 -3.15 13.84
C ALA A 1097 10.51 -2.77 14.26
N HIS A 1098 10.99 -3.27 15.40
CA HIS A 1098 12.31 -2.97 15.96
C HIS A 1098 13.25 -4.19 15.86
N ARG A 1099 13.45 -4.72 14.65
CA ARG A 1099 14.24 -5.96 14.41
C ARG A 1099 15.61 -5.97 15.06
N GLN A 1100 16.36 -4.86 15.00
CA GLN A 1100 17.65 -4.78 15.67
C GLN A 1100 17.52 -4.84 17.20
N GLY A 1101 16.51 -4.19 17.77
CA GLY A 1101 16.17 -4.29 19.20
C GLY A 1101 15.76 -5.71 19.59
N PHE A 1102 14.93 -6.36 18.78
CA PHE A 1102 14.46 -7.73 18.93
C PHE A 1102 15.64 -8.72 18.97
N ILE A 1103 16.53 -8.66 17.97
CA ILE A 1103 17.74 -9.49 17.89
C ILE A 1103 18.70 -9.19 19.05
N ARG A 1104 18.90 -7.90 19.38
CA ARG A 1104 19.81 -7.47 20.46
C ARG A 1104 19.35 -8.03 21.81
N GLN A 1105 18.06 -7.92 22.13
CA GLN A 1105 17.53 -8.46 23.37
C GLN A 1105 17.70 -9.98 23.43
N LEU A 1106 17.42 -10.70 22.33
CA LEU A 1106 17.63 -12.15 22.26
C LEU A 1106 19.09 -12.55 22.43
N LYS A 1107 20.02 -11.86 21.75
CA LYS A 1107 21.46 -12.11 21.90
C LYS A 1107 21.96 -11.82 23.33
N ILE A 1108 21.38 -10.82 24.01
CA ILE A 1108 21.72 -10.50 25.40
C ILE A 1108 21.24 -11.60 26.36
N ALA A 1109 19.97 -12.03 26.28
CA ALA A 1109 19.46 -13.04 27.21
C ALA A 1109 19.82 -14.48 26.85
N LEU A 1110 20.09 -14.76 25.56
CA LEU A 1110 20.47 -16.06 25.03
C LEU A 1110 21.85 -16.00 24.35
N PRO A 1111 22.94 -15.75 25.11
CA PRO A 1111 24.28 -15.51 24.54
C PRO A 1111 24.90 -16.74 23.85
N ARG A 1112 24.31 -17.92 24.04
CA ARG A 1112 24.71 -19.18 23.37
C ARG A 1112 23.83 -19.51 22.16
N CYS A 1113 22.89 -18.64 21.81
CA CYS A 1113 21.99 -18.80 20.67
C CYS A 1113 22.46 -17.96 19.47
N ASN A 1114 22.65 -18.61 18.33
CA ASN A 1114 22.89 -17.94 17.06
C ASN A 1114 21.57 -17.39 16.51
N VAL A 1115 21.29 -16.13 16.80
CA VAL A 1115 20.09 -15.42 16.33
C VAL A 1115 20.38 -14.76 14.99
N THR A 1116 19.63 -15.15 13.97
CA THR A 1116 19.71 -14.66 12.59
C THR A 1116 18.35 -14.09 12.20
N PHE A 1117 18.35 -12.89 11.62
CA PHE A 1117 17.15 -12.29 11.03
C PHE A 1117 17.53 -11.59 9.72
N PRO A 1118 17.63 -12.34 8.60
CA PRO A 1118 18.12 -11.80 7.34
C PRO A 1118 17.19 -10.70 6.78
N GLU A 1119 17.77 -9.76 6.03
CA GLU A 1119 17.00 -8.72 5.32
C GLU A 1119 16.39 -9.28 4.03
N VAL A 1120 15.35 -8.60 3.50
CA VAL A 1120 14.55 -9.03 2.34
C VAL A 1120 15.41 -9.33 1.10
N ASP A 1121 16.62 -8.79 1.06
CA ASP A 1121 17.57 -8.89 -0.06
C ASP A 1121 18.37 -10.20 -0.09
N THR A 1122 18.28 -11.00 0.97
CA THR A 1122 18.91 -12.33 1.07
C THR A 1122 17.87 -13.45 0.89
N ILE A 1123 17.28 -13.55 -0.31
CA ILE A 1123 16.47 -14.72 -0.71
C ILE A 1123 17.12 -15.43 -1.89
N GLY A 1124 17.63 -16.62 -1.63
CA GLY A 1124 17.63 -17.70 -2.62
C GLY A 1124 16.53 -18.67 -2.23
N PHE A 1125 15.56 -18.91 -3.12
CA PHE A 1125 14.75 -20.12 -3.07
C PHE A 1125 15.68 -21.31 -3.35
N GLY A 1126 15.81 -22.23 -2.41
CA GLY A 1126 16.42 -23.54 -2.68
C GLY A 1126 17.30 -24.08 -1.58
N TYR A 1127 16.86 -25.20 -1.00
CA TYR A 1127 17.65 -26.21 -0.31
C TYR A 1127 19.06 -26.37 -0.89
N GLU A 1128 20.12 -26.00 -0.16
CA GLU A 1128 21.45 -26.59 -0.38
C GLU A 1128 22.13 -26.95 0.95
N ASP A 1129 22.47 -28.23 1.05
CA ASP A 1129 23.10 -28.93 2.17
C ASP A 1129 24.34 -28.24 2.76
N ALA A 1130 24.43 -28.28 4.09
CA ALA A 1130 25.58 -27.90 4.92
C ALA A 1130 26.85 -28.76 4.70
N LYS A 1131 26.99 -29.50 3.59
CA LYS A 1131 28.14 -30.38 3.31
C LYS A 1131 29.14 -29.85 2.27
N LYS A 1132 28.91 -28.72 1.61
CA LYS A 1132 29.86 -28.14 0.64
C LYS A 1132 30.61 -26.90 1.17
N THR A 1133 31.30 -27.03 2.30
CA THR A 1133 32.40 -26.12 2.66
C THR A 1133 33.52 -26.87 3.40
N LYS A 1134 33.93 -28.01 2.85
CA LYS A 1134 35.30 -28.49 2.93
C LYS A 1134 35.87 -28.59 1.52
N ARG A 1135 36.26 -27.45 0.93
CA ARG A 1135 37.44 -27.29 0.07
C ARG A 1135 37.43 -25.91 -0.61
N LYS A 1136 38.45 -25.15 -0.23
CA LYS A 1136 39.09 -24.00 -0.89
C LYS A 1136 38.35 -22.68 -0.88
#